data_AF-A0A1H8MC98-F1
#
_entry.id   AF-A0A1H8MC98-F1
#
_cell.length_a   1.000
_cell.length_b   1.000
_cell.length_c   1.000
_cell.angle_alpha   90.00
_cell.angle_beta   90.00
_cell.angle_gamma   90.00
#
_symmetry.space_group_name_H-M   'P 1'
#
loop_
_entity.id
_entity.type
_entity.pdbx_description
1 polymer ?
#
loop_
_entity_poly.entity_id
_entity_poly.type
_entity_poly.pdbx_seq_one_letter_code
_entity_poly.pdbx_strand_id
1 'polypeptide(L)'
;MIENVKDISDLVGLSRLKGRAFEIKAIHPADLETYVVQGWEFYKKLTKTIQVKRNKQHSLLLEDRVWNMFFKMGFSQLSGQGGGQLIINPKEKNSPKSQIDIVAIDREVAIAIECKSSADYRKRIQFQEELGKFSQIKDPFIKAIRNNFSHDGVKKQPVFIMFLSKAIVNENDKERAKQSNVILFDDVDLTYYENLVNHLGPAAKYQILSDMLPGKEIPGLSIKIPAIKSKMGGNNCYTFSISPEFLLKIAYVSHRSKGKASDINTYQRMLTKSRLNKIREYLSEDGIFPTNIILNIEKNRLNFQRIKQEGDQDDEINAGILGWLDIKAAYKSAWIIDGQHRLYAYSGHPKSHKSKLLVMAFEGLKPSKQAELFIDINAKQKSVKQSLLQELFAELHWDSDKLSDRVSAIISKSIQDLNNDPSSILFNRIQTTDGVKDNVRCITLKSLFDQIEKKGFFIAKERGGNVLEYGPLWAGNNNSTLKRATFILNVWLSEVANHNTVWWNLGSAPGGGLSMNDGVAAIFSVLRNLFELLEKKGLKLVSCSDQELADIIKPYSVALGQFLAGLTEGQRKSFRDLRGIQGLTYRTMQCQVGMRSIMPEFNPDGLDEWQNLQKQQTNKNAKEIIDQMEVNLQNNIIDELKLNIGTEDEIWWYEGIPQTIRTKVSSRMEEDKNKRGGKEYYFDLLDYKKIIHDNWEIFEKKFGYGKGGKDKRTEWLDFINEGRRIVAHASSGKTVSLDHYQRLQTLHQWLGIQINEVEEEVIATDE
;
A
#
# COMPACT_ATOMS: atom_id res chain seq x y z
N MET A 1 -38.68 15.13 -22.30
CA MET A 1 -38.35 14.00 -23.20
C MET A 1 -36.83 13.84 -23.17
N ILE A 2 -36.34 12.61 -23.31
CA ILE A 2 -34.91 12.34 -23.48
C ILE A 2 -34.70 11.60 -24.79
N GLU A 3 -33.82 12.14 -25.63
CA GLU A 3 -33.50 11.62 -26.95
C GLU A 3 -32.19 10.82 -26.92
N ASN A 4 -31.94 10.03 -27.97
CA ASN A 4 -30.75 9.19 -28.15
C ASN A 4 -30.54 8.14 -27.04
N VAL A 5 -31.63 7.55 -26.54
CA VAL A 5 -31.60 6.35 -25.69
C VAL A 5 -32.15 5.18 -26.51
N LYS A 6 -31.39 4.10 -26.61
CA LYS A 6 -31.69 2.96 -27.49
C LYS A 6 -31.72 1.66 -26.70
N ASP A 7 -32.40 0.65 -27.24
CA ASP A 7 -32.34 -0.70 -26.70
C ASP A 7 -30.91 -1.24 -26.74
N ILE A 8 -30.52 -2.02 -25.74
CA ILE A 8 -29.17 -2.58 -25.65
C ILE A 8 -28.81 -3.46 -26.86
N SER A 9 -29.80 -4.12 -27.48
CA SER A 9 -29.59 -4.95 -28.68
C SER A 9 -29.08 -4.13 -29.88
N ASP A 10 -29.50 -2.86 -30.01
CA ASP A 10 -29.07 -1.95 -31.08
C ASP A 10 -27.65 -1.38 -30.85
N LEU A 11 -27.05 -1.63 -29.69
CA LEU A 11 -25.83 -0.96 -29.24
C LEU A 11 -24.57 -1.85 -29.25
N VAL A 12 -24.69 -3.10 -29.72
CA VAL A 12 -23.57 -4.05 -29.81
C VAL A 12 -22.40 -3.49 -30.63
N GLY A 13 -22.69 -2.85 -31.77
CA GLY A 13 -21.68 -2.22 -32.61
C GLY A 13 -20.96 -1.06 -31.89
N LEU A 14 -21.72 -0.24 -31.17
CA LEU A 14 -21.18 0.87 -30.39
C LEU A 14 -20.30 0.37 -29.24
N SER A 15 -20.70 -0.70 -28.54
CA SER A 15 -19.87 -1.31 -27.49
C SER A 15 -18.49 -1.74 -28.01
N ARG A 16 -18.43 -2.40 -29.18
CA ARG A 16 -17.17 -2.81 -29.80
C ARG A 16 -16.26 -1.62 -30.13
N LEU A 17 -16.84 -0.49 -30.55
CA LEU A 17 -16.10 0.75 -30.83
C LEU A 17 -15.60 1.42 -29.54
N LYS A 18 -16.48 1.57 -28.55
CA LYS A 18 -16.14 2.18 -27.26
C LYS A 18 -15.10 1.35 -26.50
N GLY A 19 -15.09 0.03 -26.66
CA GLY A 19 -14.18 -0.89 -25.94
C GLY A 19 -12.70 -0.77 -26.32
N ARG A 20 -12.36 -0.01 -27.35
CA ARG A 20 -10.97 0.23 -27.77
C ARG A 20 -10.36 1.39 -27.00
N ALA A 21 -9.09 1.30 -26.63
CA ALA A 21 -8.34 2.41 -26.01
C ALA A 21 -7.98 3.54 -27.00
N PHE A 22 -8.18 3.29 -28.30
CA PHE A 22 -7.82 4.18 -29.38
C PHE A 22 -9.00 4.38 -30.35
N GLU A 23 -9.00 5.51 -31.02
CA GLU A 23 -9.88 5.84 -32.13
C GLU A 23 -9.26 5.36 -33.44
N ILE A 24 -10.10 5.06 -34.44
CA ILE A 24 -9.65 4.67 -35.78
C ILE A 24 -10.34 5.59 -36.79
N LYS A 25 -9.57 6.07 -37.76
CA LYS A 25 -10.11 6.82 -38.91
C LYS A 25 -9.58 6.23 -40.21
N ALA A 26 -10.43 6.11 -41.22
CA ALA A 26 -10.02 5.78 -42.58
C ALA A 26 -9.70 7.09 -43.33
N ILE A 27 -8.53 7.15 -43.95
CA ILE A 27 -8.04 8.33 -44.68
C ILE A 27 -7.45 7.91 -46.03
N HIS A 28 -7.31 8.87 -46.94
CA HIS A 28 -6.61 8.62 -48.20
C HIS A 28 -5.11 8.41 -47.91
N PRO A 29 -4.39 7.52 -48.63
CA PRO A 29 -2.97 7.27 -48.37
C PRO A 29 -2.09 8.53 -48.44
N ALA A 30 -2.44 9.49 -49.31
CA ALA A 30 -1.72 10.76 -49.45
C ALA A 30 -1.82 11.66 -48.20
N ASP A 31 -2.82 11.46 -47.35
CA ASP A 31 -3.03 12.30 -46.16
C ASP A 31 -2.24 11.80 -44.95
N LEU A 32 -1.51 10.67 -45.06
CA LEU A 32 -0.88 10.01 -43.91
C LEU A 32 0.02 10.95 -43.12
N GLU A 33 0.91 11.68 -43.78
CA GLU A 33 1.84 12.60 -43.12
C GLU A 33 1.11 13.69 -42.32
N THR A 34 0.02 14.24 -42.89
CA THR A 34 -0.81 15.24 -42.21
C THR A 34 -1.43 14.68 -40.92
N TYR A 35 -1.90 13.44 -40.95
CA TYR A 35 -2.49 12.80 -39.77
C TYR A 35 -1.42 12.40 -38.75
N VAL A 36 -0.21 12.01 -39.18
CA VAL A 36 0.91 11.73 -38.28
C VAL A 36 1.31 12.97 -37.49
N VAL A 37 1.36 14.15 -38.14
CA VAL A 37 1.59 15.43 -37.45
C VAL A 37 0.51 15.73 -36.41
N GLN A 38 -0.73 15.28 -36.62
CA GLN A 38 -1.85 15.42 -35.66
C GLN A 38 -1.86 14.33 -34.56
N GLY A 39 -0.78 13.55 -34.45
CA GLY A 39 -0.59 12.51 -33.45
C GLY A 39 -1.29 11.19 -33.78
N TRP A 40 -1.65 10.94 -35.04
CA TRP A 40 -2.16 9.63 -35.47
C TRP A 40 -1.03 8.72 -35.94
N GLU A 41 -1.20 7.42 -35.77
CA GLU A 41 -0.27 6.39 -36.21
C GLU A 41 -0.89 5.56 -37.32
N PHE A 42 -0.07 5.11 -38.29
CA PHE A 42 -0.51 4.10 -39.24
C PHE A 42 -0.99 2.84 -38.49
N TYR A 43 -2.16 2.33 -38.87
CA TYR A 43 -2.72 1.13 -38.28
C TYR A 43 -2.75 -0.04 -39.26
N LYS A 44 -3.44 0.13 -40.39
CA LYS A 44 -3.48 -0.91 -41.43
C LYS A 44 -3.83 -0.34 -42.81
N LYS A 45 -3.39 -1.01 -43.87
CA LYS A 45 -3.77 -0.69 -45.25
C LYS A 45 -5.10 -1.39 -45.61
N LEU A 46 -5.97 -0.67 -46.31
CA LEU A 46 -7.19 -1.20 -46.94
C LEU A 46 -7.05 -1.09 -48.47
N THR A 47 -8.04 -1.58 -49.22
CA THR A 47 -7.99 -1.63 -50.69
C THR A 47 -7.82 -0.26 -51.35
N LYS A 48 -8.48 0.79 -50.83
CA LYS A 48 -8.47 2.15 -51.38
C LYS A 48 -8.02 3.23 -50.40
N THR A 49 -7.89 2.89 -49.12
CA THR A 49 -7.62 3.82 -48.03
C THR A 49 -6.61 3.20 -47.07
N ILE A 50 -6.10 4.00 -46.14
CA ILE A 50 -5.38 3.50 -44.98
C ILE A 50 -6.19 3.81 -43.72
N GLN A 51 -6.08 2.97 -42.70
CA GLN A 51 -6.56 3.28 -41.37
C GLN A 51 -5.42 3.81 -40.53
N VAL A 52 -5.71 4.89 -39.81
CA VAL A 52 -4.85 5.45 -38.79
C VAL A 52 -5.52 5.31 -37.42
N LYS A 53 -4.73 5.22 -36.36
CA LYS A 53 -5.19 5.14 -34.98
C LYS A 53 -4.58 6.23 -34.10
N ARG A 54 -5.27 6.62 -33.03
CA ARG A 54 -4.73 7.51 -32.00
C ARG A 54 -5.35 7.16 -30.66
N ASN A 55 -4.59 7.25 -29.58
CA ASN A 55 -5.13 7.04 -28.23
C ASN A 55 -6.28 8.02 -27.94
N LYS A 56 -7.33 7.54 -27.29
CA LYS A 56 -8.46 8.38 -26.88
C LYS A 56 -7.99 9.44 -25.87
N GLN A 57 -8.54 10.63 -25.99
CA GLN A 57 -8.47 11.65 -24.94
C GLN A 57 -9.00 11.07 -23.62
N HIS A 58 -8.42 11.47 -22.49
CA HIS A 58 -8.75 10.89 -21.17
C HIS A 58 -10.23 11.08 -20.77
N SER A 59 -10.91 12.11 -21.28
CA SER A 59 -12.36 12.33 -21.10
C SER A 59 -13.18 11.27 -21.82
N LEU A 60 -12.98 11.15 -23.14
CA LEU A 60 -13.67 10.18 -23.97
C LEU A 60 -13.38 8.73 -23.53
N LEU A 61 -12.14 8.44 -23.11
CA LEU A 61 -11.77 7.12 -22.60
C LEU A 61 -12.54 6.76 -21.32
N LEU A 62 -12.73 7.71 -20.40
CA LEU A 62 -13.51 7.49 -19.18
C LEU A 62 -14.98 7.20 -19.53
N GLU A 63 -15.59 8.06 -20.36
CA GLU A 63 -16.98 7.86 -20.82
C GLU A 63 -17.18 6.50 -21.47
N ASP A 64 -16.26 6.09 -22.35
CA ASP A 64 -16.36 4.82 -23.06
C ASP A 64 -16.18 3.61 -22.15
N ARG A 65 -15.32 3.71 -21.13
CA ARG A 65 -15.15 2.67 -20.10
C ARG A 65 -16.41 2.51 -19.26
N VAL A 66 -16.92 3.61 -18.70
CA VAL A 66 -18.14 3.61 -17.89
C VAL A 66 -19.32 3.11 -18.73
N TRP A 67 -19.49 3.62 -19.96
CA TRP A 67 -20.58 3.19 -20.85
C TRP A 67 -20.52 1.68 -21.12
N ASN A 68 -19.32 1.16 -21.43
CA ASN A 68 -19.17 -0.28 -21.69
C ASN A 68 -19.40 -1.14 -20.46
N MET A 69 -19.05 -0.65 -19.28
CA MET A 69 -19.33 -1.34 -18.03
C MET A 69 -20.86 -1.51 -17.85
N PHE A 70 -21.64 -0.44 -18.02
CA PHE A 70 -23.11 -0.52 -17.96
C PHE A 70 -23.70 -1.39 -19.08
N PHE A 71 -23.14 -1.35 -20.29
CA PHE A 71 -23.53 -2.26 -21.37
C PHE A 71 -23.32 -3.73 -20.99
N LYS A 72 -22.14 -4.09 -20.49
CA LYS A 72 -21.85 -5.47 -20.06
C LYS A 72 -22.68 -5.92 -18.86
N MET A 73 -23.14 -5.00 -18.03
CA MET A 73 -24.08 -5.26 -16.91
C MET A 73 -25.51 -5.59 -17.39
N GLY A 74 -25.82 -5.38 -18.68
CA GLY A 74 -27.11 -5.76 -19.24
C GLY A 74 -28.27 -4.88 -18.76
N PHE A 75 -28.06 -3.56 -18.72
CA PHE A 75 -29.16 -2.60 -18.64
C PHE A 75 -30.01 -2.68 -19.91
N SER A 76 -31.33 -2.54 -19.80
CA SER A 76 -32.23 -2.70 -20.94
C SER A 76 -31.99 -1.65 -22.04
N GLN A 77 -31.71 -0.41 -21.64
CA GLN A 77 -31.48 0.69 -22.58
C GLN A 77 -30.30 1.57 -22.14
N LEU A 78 -29.57 2.08 -23.13
CA LEU A 78 -28.43 2.97 -22.92
C LEU A 78 -28.42 4.13 -23.92
N SER A 79 -27.75 5.22 -23.58
CA SER A 79 -27.52 6.33 -24.51
C SER A 79 -26.68 5.89 -25.72
N GLY A 80 -26.98 6.46 -26.89
CA GLY A 80 -26.19 6.28 -28.10
C GLY A 80 -24.87 7.07 -28.10
N GLN A 81 -24.23 7.13 -29.27
CA GLN A 81 -23.04 7.97 -29.44
C GLN A 81 -23.38 9.44 -29.17
N GLY A 82 -22.53 10.14 -28.42
CA GLY A 82 -22.77 11.53 -28.00
C GLY A 82 -23.66 11.69 -26.75
N GLY A 83 -24.02 10.60 -26.08
CA GLY A 83 -24.78 10.66 -24.83
C GLY A 83 -26.29 10.90 -25.02
N GLY A 84 -27.02 11.00 -23.91
CA GLY A 84 -28.45 11.30 -23.90
C GLY A 84 -28.70 12.79 -24.01
N GLN A 85 -29.73 13.19 -24.77
CA GLN A 85 -30.08 14.60 -24.96
C GLN A 85 -31.39 14.90 -24.23
N LEU A 86 -31.30 15.61 -23.11
CA LEU A 86 -32.45 15.93 -22.26
C LEU A 86 -33.05 17.28 -22.65
N ILE A 87 -34.32 17.30 -23.03
CA ILE A 87 -35.07 18.53 -23.27
C ILE A 87 -35.59 19.05 -21.92
N ILE A 88 -35.14 20.25 -21.52
CA ILE A 88 -35.45 20.85 -20.21
C ILE A 88 -36.95 21.18 -20.08
N ASN A 89 -37.52 21.86 -21.08
CA ASN A 89 -38.91 22.27 -21.17
C ASN A 89 -39.58 21.66 -22.41
N PRO A 90 -40.04 20.40 -22.36
CA PRO A 90 -40.59 19.71 -23.54
C PRO A 90 -41.87 20.35 -24.12
N LYS A 91 -42.48 21.32 -23.44
CA LYS A 91 -43.63 22.09 -23.94
C LYS A 91 -43.23 23.26 -24.86
N GLU A 92 -41.95 23.64 -24.88
CA GLU A 92 -41.42 24.76 -25.67
C GLU A 92 -40.73 24.23 -26.93
N LYS A 93 -41.09 24.76 -28.11
CA LYS A 93 -40.57 24.30 -29.41
C LYS A 93 -39.04 24.42 -29.54
N ASN A 94 -38.44 25.40 -28.86
CA ASN A 94 -36.99 25.68 -28.87
C ASN A 94 -36.37 25.54 -27.48
N SER A 95 -36.88 24.62 -26.65
CA SER A 95 -36.33 24.40 -25.32
C SER A 95 -34.83 24.11 -25.36
N PRO A 96 -34.04 24.63 -24.41
CA PRO A 96 -32.64 24.23 -24.26
C PRO A 96 -32.55 22.72 -24.04
N LYS A 97 -31.49 22.12 -24.60
CA LYS A 97 -31.13 20.72 -24.42
C LYS A 97 -29.89 20.63 -23.55
N SER A 98 -29.90 19.74 -22.56
CA SER A 98 -28.71 19.37 -21.80
C SER A 98 -28.23 17.99 -22.22
N GLN A 99 -26.97 17.88 -22.58
CA GLN A 99 -26.32 16.60 -22.80
C GLN A 99 -26.04 15.91 -21.46
N ILE A 100 -26.30 14.62 -21.39
CA ILE A 100 -25.91 13.72 -20.30
C ILE A 100 -24.97 12.67 -20.92
N ASP A 101 -23.76 12.53 -20.38
CA ASP A 101 -22.71 11.68 -20.98
C ASP A 101 -23.21 10.24 -21.17
N ILE A 102 -23.83 9.66 -20.13
CA ILE A 102 -24.44 8.33 -20.21
C ILE A 102 -25.81 8.32 -19.53
N VAL A 103 -26.79 7.74 -20.20
CA VAL A 103 -28.10 7.42 -19.64
C VAL A 103 -28.26 5.91 -19.65
N ALA A 104 -28.58 5.31 -18.51
CA ALA A 104 -28.84 3.88 -18.40
C ALA A 104 -30.22 3.64 -17.78
N ILE A 105 -31.06 2.84 -18.43
CA ILE A 105 -32.43 2.55 -17.98
C ILE A 105 -32.62 1.03 -17.89
N ASP A 106 -33.24 0.62 -16.80
CA ASP A 106 -33.72 -0.74 -16.56
C ASP A 106 -35.14 -0.69 -15.96
N ARG A 107 -35.74 -1.84 -15.69
CA ARG A 107 -37.12 -1.96 -15.20
C ARG A 107 -37.40 -1.09 -13.97
N GLU A 108 -36.52 -1.16 -12.96
CA GLU A 108 -36.74 -0.47 -11.68
C GLU A 108 -35.96 0.84 -11.51
N VAL A 109 -35.03 1.17 -12.42
CA VAL A 109 -34.10 2.31 -12.26
C VAL A 109 -33.86 3.08 -13.56
N ALA A 110 -33.57 4.37 -13.41
CA ALA A 110 -33.07 5.22 -14.49
C ALA A 110 -31.91 6.07 -13.97
N ILE A 111 -30.79 6.02 -14.66
CA ILE A 111 -29.51 6.54 -14.18
C ILE A 111 -28.99 7.59 -15.16
N ALA A 112 -28.70 8.79 -14.64
CA ALA A 112 -27.99 9.85 -15.36
C ALA A 112 -26.56 9.93 -14.84
N ILE A 113 -25.58 9.83 -15.75
CA ILE A 113 -24.17 9.71 -15.41
C ILE A 113 -23.39 10.81 -16.12
N GLU A 114 -22.57 11.52 -15.35
CA GLU A 114 -21.57 12.46 -15.85
C GLU A 114 -20.17 11.88 -15.61
N CYS A 115 -19.28 12.01 -16.59
CA CYS A 115 -17.89 11.59 -16.51
C CYS A 115 -16.99 12.82 -16.53
N LYS A 116 -16.02 12.83 -15.61
CA LYS A 116 -15.19 14.00 -15.34
C LYS A 116 -13.76 13.55 -15.03
N SER A 117 -12.83 13.83 -15.94
CA SER A 117 -11.44 13.36 -15.82
C SER A 117 -10.39 14.48 -15.91
N SER A 118 -9.15 14.17 -15.53
CA SER A 118 -7.96 14.99 -15.72
C SER A 118 -6.85 14.14 -16.37
N ALA A 119 -5.85 14.78 -16.98
CA ALA A 119 -4.67 14.07 -17.49
C ALA A 119 -3.83 13.46 -16.34
N ASP A 120 -3.66 14.22 -15.25
CA ASP A 120 -2.91 13.85 -14.05
C ASP A 120 -3.77 14.00 -12.78
N TYR A 121 -3.40 13.29 -11.72
CA TYR A 121 -4.07 13.39 -10.42
C TYR A 121 -3.94 14.81 -9.87
N ARG A 122 -5.07 15.51 -9.75
CA ARG A 122 -5.10 16.90 -9.26
C ARG A 122 -6.41 17.24 -8.59
N LYS A 123 -6.40 18.30 -7.78
CA LYS A 123 -7.62 18.90 -7.22
C LYS A 123 -8.54 19.38 -8.33
N ARG A 124 -9.83 19.05 -8.25
CA ARG A 124 -10.82 19.44 -9.26
C ARG A 124 -11.45 20.79 -8.93
N ILE A 125 -10.89 21.86 -9.50
CA ILE A 125 -11.29 23.25 -9.21
C ILE A 125 -12.75 23.53 -9.61
N GLN A 126 -13.20 22.96 -10.73
CA GLN A 126 -14.54 23.20 -11.29
C GLN A 126 -15.64 22.29 -10.71
N PHE A 127 -15.34 21.49 -9.68
CA PHE A 127 -16.25 20.46 -9.18
C PHE A 127 -17.64 21.00 -8.79
N GLN A 128 -17.69 22.19 -8.17
CA GLN A 128 -18.97 22.77 -7.71
C GLN A 128 -19.86 23.20 -8.88
N GLU A 129 -19.30 23.75 -9.95
CA GLU A 129 -20.02 24.11 -11.17
C GLU A 129 -20.57 22.85 -11.85
N GLU A 130 -19.72 21.82 -11.97
CA GLU A 130 -20.09 20.52 -12.55
C GLU A 130 -21.18 19.82 -11.73
N LEU A 131 -21.12 19.90 -10.40
CA LEU A 131 -22.18 19.43 -9.53
C LEU A 131 -23.47 20.22 -9.73
N GLY A 132 -23.37 21.54 -9.96
CA GLY A 132 -24.49 22.44 -10.24
C GLY A 132 -25.31 22.03 -11.47
N LYS A 133 -24.70 21.38 -12.47
CA LYS A 133 -25.40 20.81 -13.63
C LYS A 133 -26.51 19.83 -13.21
N PHE A 134 -26.28 19.01 -12.18
CA PHE A 134 -27.29 18.07 -11.68
C PHE A 134 -28.54 18.75 -11.15
N SER A 135 -28.41 19.92 -10.53
CA SER A 135 -29.55 20.71 -10.06
C SER A 135 -30.47 21.15 -11.20
N GLN A 136 -29.91 21.40 -12.40
CA GLN A 136 -30.68 21.81 -13.58
C GLN A 136 -31.37 20.63 -14.26
N ILE A 137 -30.74 19.45 -14.31
CA ILE A 137 -31.26 18.32 -15.10
C ILE A 137 -32.17 17.37 -14.31
N LYS A 138 -32.14 17.38 -12.98
CA LYS A 138 -32.87 16.41 -12.14
C LYS A 138 -34.36 16.33 -12.40
N ASP A 139 -35.07 17.44 -12.22
CA ASP A 139 -36.52 17.48 -12.38
C ASP A 139 -36.94 17.20 -13.83
N PRO A 140 -36.30 17.82 -14.85
CA PRO A 140 -36.58 17.46 -16.25
C PRO A 140 -36.31 15.99 -16.56
N PHE A 141 -35.22 15.40 -16.04
CA PHE A 141 -34.89 13.99 -16.22
C PHE A 141 -35.95 13.09 -15.61
N ILE A 142 -36.33 13.32 -14.35
CA ILE A 142 -37.36 12.55 -13.65
C ILE A 142 -38.70 12.61 -14.40
N LYS A 143 -39.10 13.80 -14.89
CA LYS A 143 -40.31 13.97 -15.70
C LYS A 143 -40.20 13.22 -17.03
N ALA A 144 -39.06 13.27 -17.70
CA ALA A 144 -38.83 12.54 -18.94
C ALA A 144 -38.92 11.03 -18.74
N ILE A 145 -38.31 10.49 -17.68
CA ILE A 145 -38.39 9.05 -17.36
C ILE A 145 -39.85 8.62 -17.09
N ARG A 146 -40.60 9.39 -16.29
CA ARG A 146 -42.01 9.08 -16.00
C ARG A 146 -42.88 9.08 -17.25
N ASN A 147 -42.68 10.04 -18.16
CA ASN A 147 -43.54 10.20 -19.32
C ASN A 147 -43.20 9.23 -20.46
N ASN A 148 -41.91 8.91 -20.63
CA ASN A 148 -41.42 8.19 -21.80
C ASN A 148 -41.00 6.73 -21.51
N PHE A 149 -40.84 6.33 -20.24
CA PHE A 149 -40.24 5.03 -19.88
C PHE A 149 -40.98 4.27 -18.78
N SER A 150 -42.22 4.64 -18.41
CA SER A 150 -43.01 3.98 -17.35
C SER A 150 -44.14 3.07 -17.87
N HIS A 151 -43.93 2.41 -19.01
CA HIS A 151 -44.98 1.65 -19.71
C HIS A 151 -45.46 0.36 -19.00
N ASP A 152 -44.73 -0.11 -17.98
CA ASP A 152 -45.00 -1.36 -17.26
C ASP A 152 -45.65 -1.15 -15.87
N GLY A 153 -46.08 0.08 -15.55
CA GLY A 153 -46.68 0.42 -14.26
C GLY A 153 -45.68 0.47 -13.09
N VAL A 154 -44.41 0.13 -13.32
CA VAL A 154 -43.34 0.17 -12.30
C VAL A 154 -42.69 1.55 -12.30
N LYS A 155 -42.74 2.21 -11.14
CA LYS A 155 -42.05 3.50 -10.95
C LYS A 155 -40.54 3.28 -10.90
N LYS A 156 -39.83 3.85 -11.87
CA LYS A 156 -38.36 3.82 -11.92
C LYS A 156 -37.75 4.79 -10.91
N GLN A 157 -36.80 4.31 -10.12
CA GLN A 157 -36.03 5.11 -9.19
C GLN A 157 -34.94 5.89 -9.94
N PRO A 158 -34.95 7.24 -9.93
CA PRO A 158 -33.91 8.03 -10.56
C PRO A 158 -32.62 8.01 -9.72
N VAL A 159 -31.48 7.86 -10.38
CA VAL A 159 -30.14 7.87 -9.76
C VAL A 159 -29.23 8.82 -10.54
N PHE A 160 -28.43 9.61 -9.83
CA PHE A 160 -27.52 10.59 -10.42
C PHE A 160 -26.10 10.29 -9.97
N ILE A 161 -25.19 10.13 -10.93
CA ILE A 161 -23.83 9.66 -10.69
C ILE A 161 -22.83 10.58 -11.36
N MET A 162 -21.73 10.87 -10.69
CA MET A 162 -20.54 11.44 -11.29
C MET A 162 -19.36 10.47 -11.15
N PHE A 163 -18.84 10.00 -12.29
CA PHE A 163 -17.59 9.25 -12.35
C PHE A 163 -16.41 10.21 -12.52
N LEU A 164 -15.47 10.14 -11.60
CA LEU A 164 -14.27 10.95 -11.52
C LEU A 164 -13.05 10.10 -11.89
N SER A 165 -12.17 10.64 -12.72
CA SER A 165 -10.87 10.02 -12.99
C SER A 165 -9.74 11.01 -12.78
N LYS A 166 -8.73 10.60 -12.01
CA LYS A 166 -7.57 11.41 -11.64
C LYS A 166 -7.97 12.77 -11.04
N ALA A 167 -9.01 12.77 -10.22
CA ALA A 167 -9.57 13.98 -9.62
C ALA A 167 -9.65 13.86 -8.10
N ILE A 168 -9.04 14.81 -7.40
CA ILE A 168 -9.08 14.92 -5.95
C ILE A 168 -10.21 15.89 -5.57
N VAL A 169 -11.16 15.40 -4.79
CA VAL A 169 -12.30 16.16 -4.24
C VAL A 169 -12.16 16.20 -2.73
N ASN A 170 -12.27 17.38 -2.12
CA ASN A 170 -12.17 17.54 -0.67
C ASN A 170 -13.46 17.07 0.03
N GLU A 171 -13.40 16.88 1.36
CA GLU A 171 -14.54 16.39 2.13
C GLU A 171 -15.78 17.29 2.06
N ASN A 172 -15.63 18.62 2.09
CA ASN A 172 -16.75 19.56 1.97
C ASN A 172 -17.49 19.38 0.64
N ASP A 173 -16.76 19.18 -0.45
CA ASP A 173 -17.34 18.97 -1.77
C ASP A 173 -17.98 17.57 -1.89
N LYS A 174 -17.41 16.53 -1.26
CA LYS A 174 -18.04 15.21 -1.14
C LYS A 174 -19.36 15.28 -0.36
N GLU A 175 -19.39 16.04 0.72
CA GLU A 175 -20.61 16.29 1.50
C GLU A 175 -21.67 17.03 0.69
N ARG A 176 -21.28 18.05 -0.10
CA ARG A 176 -22.20 18.76 -1.00
C ARG A 176 -22.80 17.84 -2.06
N ALA A 177 -22.01 16.94 -2.64
CA ALA A 177 -22.51 15.95 -3.58
C ALA A 177 -23.54 15.01 -2.91
N LYS A 178 -23.25 14.56 -1.69
CA LYS A 178 -24.16 13.74 -0.88
C LYS A 178 -25.47 14.47 -0.54
N GLN A 179 -25.40 15.72 -0.09
CA GLN A 179 -26.59 16.57 0.16
C GLN A 179 -27.41 16.76 -1.12
N SER A 180 -26.71 16.91 -2.24
CA SER A 180 -27.29 16.97 -3.57
C SER A 180 -27.69 15.60 -4.10
N ASN A 181 -27.71 14.51 -3.33
CA ASN A 181 -28.07 13.16 -3.82
C ASN A 181 -27.38 12.76 -5.14
N VAL A 182 -26.11 13.16 -5.32
CA VAL A 182 -25.25 12.74 -6.44
C VAL A 182 -24.20 11.80 -5.88
N ILE A 183 -24.11 10.62 -6.48
CA ILE A 183 -23.16 9.58 -6.08
C ILE A 183 -21.85 9.83 -6.80
N LEU A 184 -20.75 9.88 -6.07
CA LEU A 184 -19.42 9.97 -6.63
C LEU A 184 -18.80 8.58 -6.72
N PHE A 185 -18.22 8.27 -7.87
CA PHE A 185 -17.36 7.10 -8.08
C PHE A 185 -16.02 7.55 -8.65
N ASP A 186 -14.94 6.89 -8.26
CA ASP A 186 -13.58 7.23 -8.73
C ASP A 186 -12.95 6.14 -9.63
N ASP A 187 -11.65 6.27 -9.91
CA ASP A 187 -10.88 5.28 -10.69
C ASP A 187 -10.88 3.89 -10.05
N VAL A 188 -10.90 3.83 -8.72
CA VAL A 188 -10.87 2.57 -7.98
C VAL A 188 -12.23 1.89 -8.05
N ASP A 189 -13.31 2.65 -7.89
CA ASP A 189 -14.68 2.15 -8.08
C ASP A 189 -14.90 1.65 -9.51
N LEU A 190 -14.47 2.41 -10.52
CA LEU A 190 -14.61 2.01 -11.93
C LEU A 190 -13.86 0.71 -12.21
N THR A 191 -12.61 0.62 -11.78
CA THR A 191 -11.81 -0.61 -11.93
C THR A 191 -12.44 -1.78 -11.18
N TYR A 192 -13.05 -1.53 -10.02
CA TYR A 192 -13.79 -2.52 -9.26
C TYR A 192 -14.97 -3.09 -10.04
N TYR A 193 -15.86 -2.22 -10.54
CA TYR A 193 -17.06 -2.67 -11.26
C TYR A 193 -16.75 -3.23 -12.64
N GLU A 194 -15.71 -2.76 -13.33
CA GLU A 194 -15.21 -3.36 -14.58
C GLU A 194 -14.73 -4.80 -14.35
N ASN A 195 -13.98 -5.03 -13.29
CA ASN A 195 -13.57 -6.38 -12.91
C ASN A 195 -14.77 -7.22 -12.50
N LEU A 196 -15.69 -6.66 -11.72
CA LEU A 196 -16.88 -7.36 -11.26
C LEU A 196 -17.74 -7.85 -12.43
N VAL A 197 -18.00 -6.99 -13.42
CA VAL A 197 -18.79 -7.36 -14.60
C VAL A 197 -18.07 -8.40 -15.47
N ASN A 198 -16.74 -8.39 -15.51
CA ASN A 198 -15.97 -9.42 -16.22
C ASN A 198 -16.08 -10.83 -15.58
N HIS A 199 -16.40 -10.89 -14.28
CA HIS A 199 -16.57 -12.12 -13.49
C HIS A 199 -18.03 -12.58 -13.40
N LEU A 200 -18.93 -11.66 -13.06
CA LEU A 200 -20.35 -11.98 -12.81
C LEU A 200 -21.23 -11.77 -14.03
N GLY A 201 -20.77 -11.06 -15.05
CA GLY A 201 -21.63 -10.65 -16.16
C GLY A 201 -22.78 -9.76 -15.67
N PRO A 202 -24.02 -9.97 -16.16
CA PRO A 202 -25.16 -9.09 -15.85
C PRO A 202 -25.49 -8.91 -14.37
N ALA A 203 -25.24 -9.90 -13.51
CA ALA A 203 -25.50 -9.79 -12.08
C ALA A 203 -24.64 -8.73 -11.37
N ALA A 204 -23.55 -8.26 -11.97
CA ALA A 204 -22.79 -7.11 -11.46
C ALA A 204 -23.66 -5.85 -11.34
N LYS A 205 -24.71 -5.74 -12.17
CA LYS A 205 -25.75 -4.71 -12.08
C LYS A 205 -26.35 -4.61 -10.68
N TYR A 206 -26.69 -5.74 -10.06
CA TYR A 206 -27.32 -5.75 -8.75
C TYR A 206 -26.38 -5.30 -7.63
N GLN A 207 -25.08 -5.47 -7.82
CA GLN A 207 -24.06 -5.05 -6.86
C GLN A 207 -23.84 -3.53 -6.93
N ILE A 208 -23.68 -2.96 -8.13
CA ILE A 208 -23.61 -1.50 -8.26
C ILE A 208 -24.91 -0.84 -7.78
N LEU A 209 -26.09 -1.43 -8.05
CA LEU A 209 -27.37 -0.95 -7.52
C LEU A 209 -27.45 -1.04 -6.00
N SER A 210 -26.92 -2.11 -5.40
CA SER A 210 -26.81 -2.25 -3.94
C SER A 210 -25.98 -1.14 -3.31
N ASP A 211 -24.92 -0.67 -3.98
CA ASP A 211 -24.09 0.42 -3.48
C ASP A 211 -24.65 1.82 -3.75
N MET A 212 -25.46 1.95 -4.81
CA MET A 212 -26.11 3.20 -5.17
C MET A 212 -27.40 3.47 -4.38
N LEU A 213 -28.15 2.42 -4.06
CA LEU A 213 -29.48 2.50 -3.46
C LEU A 213 -29.59 1.66 -2.17
N PRO A 214 -28.59 1.64 -1.26
CA PRO A 214 -28.57 0.73 -0.13
C PRO A 214 -29.83 0.88 0.74
N GLY A 215 -30.51 -0.23 1.00
CA GLY A 215 -31.73 -0.29 1.81
C GLY A 215 -32.97 0.36 1.17
N LYS A 216 -32.89 0.88 -0.06
CA LYS A 216 -34.07 1.36 -0.78
C LYS A 216 -34.89 0.17 -1.27
N GLU A 217 -36.20 0.24 -1.06
CA GLU A 217 -37.13 -0.78 -1.53
C GLU A 217 -37.14 -0.82 -3.06
N ILE A 218 -37.22 -2.02 -3.62
CA ILE A 218 -37.26 -2.24 -5.06
C ILE A 218 -38.73 -2.17 -5.50
N PRO A 219 -39.13 -1.12 -6.27
CA PRO A 219 -40.53 -0.93 -6.62
C PRO A 219 -41.10 -2.12 -7.39
N GLY A 220 -42.28 -2.59 -6.97
CA GLY A 220 -42.98 -3.72 -7.60
C GLY A 220 -42.38 -5.10 -7.30
N LEU A 221 -41.40 -5.19 -6.39
CA LEU A 221 -40.77 -6.44 -5.99
C LEU A 221 -41.09 -6.76 -4.52
N SER A 222 -42.04 -7.67 -4.31
CA SER A 222 -42.37 -8.23 -3.00
C SER A 222 -42.74 -9.68 -3.16
N ILE A 223 -42.40 -10.52 -2.19
CA ILE A 223 -42.75 -11.94 -2.24
C ILE A 223 -43.26 -12.42 -0.87
N LYS A 224 -44.28 -13.28 -0.91
CA LYS A 224 -44.79 -14.04 0.23
C LYS A 224 -44.55 -15.51 -0.06
N ILE A 225 -43.81 -16.20 0.80
CA ILE A 225 -43.39 -17.59 0.59
C ILE A 225 -43.63 -18.44 1.84
N PRO A 226 -43.92 -19.74 1.69
CA PRO A 226 -43.94 -20.65 2.83
C PRO A 226 -42.52 -20.83 3.38
N ALA A 227 -42.39 -20.80 4.70
CA ALA A 227 -41.12 -20.92 5.40
C ALA A 227 -41.26 -21.69 6.72
N ILE A 228 -40.16 -22.31 7.15
CA ILE A 228 -40.01 -22.88 8.50
C ILE A 228 -39.13 -21.92 9.30
N LYS A 229 -39.63 -21.42 10.43
CA LYS A 229 -38.88 -20.64 11.40
C LYS A 229 -38.30 -21.56 12.47
N SER A 230 -37.01 -21.46 12.76
CA SER A 230 -36.35 -22.18 13.85
C SER A 230 -35.33 -21.29 14.57
N LYS A 231 -34.72 -21.80 15.65
CA LYS A 231 -33.62 -21.13 16.36
C LYS A 231 -32.32 -21.91 16.17
N MET A 232 -31.27 -21.23 15.72
CA MET A 232 -29.92 -21.80 15.58
C MET A 232 -28.89 -20.88 16.25
N GLY A 233 -28.13 -21.41 17.21
CA GLY A 233 -27.14 -20.62 17.97
C GLY A 233 -27.73 -19.38 18.65
N GLY A 234 -28.97 -19.48 19.14
CA GLY A 234 -29.71 -18.38 19.78
C GLY A 234 -30.34 -17.36 18.81
N ASN A 235 -30.14 -17.50 17.49
CA ASN A 235 -30.69 -16.58 16.48
C ASN A 235 -31.88 -17.21 15.75
N ASN A 236 -32.86 -16.38 15.38
CA ASN A 236 -33.96 -16.82 14.53
C ASN A 236 -33.43 -17.07 13.10
N CYS A 237 -33.83 -18.19 12.51
CA CYS A 237 -33.56 -18.50 11.11
C CYS A 237 -34.81 -18.99 10.39
N TYR A 238 -34.82 -18.81 9.07
CA TYR A 238 -35.92 -19.17 8.18
C TYR A 238 -35.40 -20.05 7.05
N THR A 239 -36.05 -21.20 6.83
CA THR A 239 -35.77 -22.07 5.68
C THR A 239 -36.91 -21.95 4.67
N PHE A 240 -36.58 -21.63 3.42
CA PHE A 240 -37.56 -21.44 2.35
C PHE A 240 -36.96 -21.65 0.95
N SER A 241 -37.83 -21.70 -0.07
CA SER A 241 -37.45 -21.84 -1.48
C SER A 241 -37.74 -20.54 -2.25
N ILE A 242 -36.76 -20.04 -3.01
CA ILE A 242 -36.87 -18.76 -3.72
C ILE A 242 -36.26 -18.82 -5.14
N SER A 243 -36.71 -17.96 -6.06
CA SER A 243 -36.09 -17.87 -7.38
C SER A 243 -34.73 -17.17 -7.32
N PRO A 244 -33.72 -17.65 -8.07
CA PRO A 244 -32.44 -16.95 -8.22
C PRO A 244 -32.59 -15.50 -8.68
N GLU A 245 -33.51 -15.22 -9.61
CA GLU A 245 -33.74 -13.86 -10.11
C GLU A 245 -34.14 -12.88 -8.99
N PHE A 246 -35.05 -13.27 -8.10
CA PHE A 246 -35.44 -12.44 -6.97
C PHE A 246 -34.26 -12.25 -6.02
N LEU A 247 -33.57 -13.35 -5.70
CA LEU A 247 -32.48 -13.31 -4.73
C LEU A 247 -31.30 -12.47 -5.23
N LEU A 248 -30.94 -12.56 -6.51
CA LEU A 248 -29.87 -11.74 -7.12
C LEU A 248 -30.11 -10.22 -6.98
N LYS A 249 -31.37 -9.77 -6.96
CA LYS A 249 -31.72 -8.34 -6.84
C LYS A 249 -31.50 -7.76 -5.45
N ILE A 250 -31.70 -8.56 -4.41
CA ILE A 250 -31.60 -8.14 -3.01
C ILE A 250 -30.29 -8.57 -2.34
N ALA A 251 -29.64 -9.59 -2.89
CA ALA A 251 -28.48 -10.22 -2.30
C ALA A 251 -27.18 -9.49 -2.63
N TYR A 252 -26.30 -9.41 -1.64
CA TYR A 252 -24.98 -8.82 -1.79
C TYR A 252 -23.93 -9.68 -1.08
N VAL A 253 -22.70 -9.61 -1.57
CA VAL A 253 -21.55 -10.14 -0.83
C VAL A 253 -21.04 -9.01 0.07
N SER A 254 -20.72 -9.29 1.33
CA SER A 254 -20.20 -8.26 2.23
C SER A 254 -18.85 -7.76 1.70
N HIS A 255 -18.83 -6.48 1.31
CA HIS A 255 -17.64 -5.74 0.92
C HIS A 255 -17.25 -4.84 2.07
N ARG A 256 -15.99 -4.92 2.46
CA ARG A 256 -15.48 -4.15 3.58
C ARG A 256 -14.95 -2.84 3.02
N SER A 257 -15.84 -1.85 2.92
CA SER A 257 -15.64 -0.45 2.47
C SER A 257 -15.40 -0.28 0.97
N LYS A 258 -16.20 0.60 0.35
CA LYS A 258 -16.22 0.93 -1.09
C LYS A 258 -14.82 1.15 -1.68
N GLY A 259 -14.64 0.76 -2.95
CA GLY A 259 -13.46 1.12 -3.72
C GLY A 259 -12.17 0.45 -3.27
N LYS A 260 -12.20 -0.77 -2.70
CA LYS A 260 -10.95 -1.49 -2.39
C LYS A 260 -10.58 -2.52 -3.44
N ALA A 261 -9.27 -2.63 -3.72
CA ALA A 261 -8.70 -3.78 -4.41
C ALA A 261 -8.99 -5.12 -3.68
N SER A 262 -9.28 -5.10 -2.36
CA SER A 262 -9.72 -6.27 -1.60
C SER A 262 -11.14 -6.72 -1.95
N ASP A 263 -12.02 -5.84 -2.45
CA ASP A 263 -13.40 -6.19 -2.77
C ASP A 263 -13.48 -6.94 -4.11
N ILE A 264 -12.68 -6.50 -5.09
CA ILE A 264 -12.48 -7.19 -6.38
C ILE A 264 -12.02 -8.61 -6.10
N ASN A 265 -11.07 -8.77 -5.20
CA ASN A 265 -10.48 -10.05 -4.94
C ASN A 265 -11.25 -10.90 -3.91
N THR A 266 -12.07 -10.30 -3.03
CA THR A 266 -13.08 -11.05 -2.29
C THR A 266 -13.98 -11.75 -3.30
N TYR A 267 -14.47 -11.03 -4.31
CA TYR A 267 -15.18 -11.64 -5.43
C TYR A 267 -14.35 -12.64 -6.23
N GLN A 268 -13.08 -12.37 -6.57
CA GLN A 268 -12.28 -13.33 -7.34
C GLN A 268 -11.94 -14.60 -6.54
N ARG A 269 -11.67 -14.48 -5.23
CA ARG A 269 -11.50 -15.60 -4.29
C ARG A 269 -12.80 -16.39 -4.14
N MET A 270 -13.91 -15.67 -4.01
CA MET A 270 -15.23 -16.22 -3.74
C MET A 270 -15.97 -16.70 -4.99
N LEU A 271 -15.60 -16.25 -6.19
CA LEU A 271 -16.31 -16.46 -7.46
C LEU A 271 -15.31 -16.54 -8.62
N THR A 272 -14.44 -17.56 -8.63
CA THR A 272 -13.57 -17.82 -9.78
C THR A 272 -14.41 -18.04 -11.04
N LYS A 273 -14.08 -17.32 -12.12
CA LYS A 273 -14.79 -17.39 -13.41
C LYS A 273 -14.88 -18.80 -13.96
N SER A 274 -13.82 -19.59 -13.81
CA SER A 274 -13.78 -21.00 -14.22
C SER A 274 -14.81 -21.85 -13.46
N ARG A 275 -14.97 -21.66 -12.15
CA ARG A 275 -15.95 -22.39 -11.35
C ARG A 275 -17.38 -21.95 -11.67
N LEU A 276 -17.60 -20.66 -11.86
CA LEU A 276 -18.90 -20.13 -12.30
C LEU A 276 -19.32 -20.73 -13.65
N ASN A 277 -18.40 -20.81 -14.62
CA ASN A 277 -18.69 -21.41 -15.93
C ASN A 277 -19.05 -22.90 -15.82
N LYS A 278 -18.29 -23.68 -15.05
CA LYS A 278 -18.61 -25.11 -14.81
C LYS A 278 -19.98 -25.31 -14.15
N ILE A 279 -20.31 -24.47 -13.17
CA ILE A 279 -21.61 -24.53 -12.49
C ILE A 279 -22.74 -24.11 -13.45
N ARG A 280 -22.48 -23.15 -14.35
CA ARG A 280 -23.44 -22.74 -15.38
C ARG A 280 -23.68 -23.82 -16.44
N GLU A 281 -22.64 -24.55 -16.83
CA GLU A 281 -22.75 -25.75 -17.69
C GLU A 281 -23.59 -26.82 -16.99
N TYR A 282 -23.27 -27.15 -15.74
CA TYR A 282 -24.05 -28.07 -14.91
C TYR A 282 -25.53 -27.69 -14.79
N LEU A 283 -25.84 -26.39 -14.64
CA LEU A 283 -27.22 -25.87 -14.64
C LEU A 283 -27.93 -26.00 -16.00
N SER A 284 -27.17 -25.94 -17.09
CA SER A 284 -27.71 -26.10 -18.44
C SER A 284 -28.13 -27.56 -18.65
N GLU A 285 -27.39 -28.51 -18.08
CA GLU A 285 -27.64 -29.95 -18.06
C GLU A 285 -28.65 -30.42 -16.99
N ASP A 286 -29.49 -29.51 -16.47
CA ASP A 286 -30.52 -29.79 -15.45
C ASP A 286 -29.96 -30.33 -14.12
N GLY A 287 -28.72 -29.98 -13.79
CA GLY A 287 -28.11 -30.26 -12.51
C GLY A 287 -28.85 -29.66 -11.30
N ILE A 288 -28.75 -30.34 -10.15
CA ILE A 288 -29.51 -30.03 -8.93
C ILE A 288 -28.55 -29.58 -7.82
N PHE A 289 -28.90 -28.49 -7.12
CA PHE A 289 -28.23 -28.09 -5.87
C PHE A 289 -29.07 -28.50 -4.65
N PRO A 290 -28.71 -29.59 -3.94
CA PRO A 290 -29.45 -30.03 -2.76
C PRO A 290 -29.14 -29.19 -1.51
N THR A 291 -28.06 -28.42 -1.53
CA THR A 291 -27.58 -27.63 -0.39
C THR A 291 -28.22 -26.24 -0.33
N ASN A 292 -28.37 -25.69 0.87
CA ASN A 292 -28.93 -24.36 1.09
C ASN A 292 -27.96 -23.24 0.67
N ILE A 293 -28.50 -22.08 0.30
CA ILE A 293 -27.81 -20.80 0.28
C ILE A 293 -27.97 -20.20 1.68
N ILE A 294 -26.88 -19.83 2.33
CA ILE A 294 -26.92 -19.28 3.69
C ILE A 294 -26.83 -17.77 3.60
N LEU A 295 -27.82 -17.08 4.17
CA LEU A 295 -27.95 -15.62 4.11
C LEU A 295 -28.19 -15.02 5.48
N ASN A 296 -27.91 -13.73 5.63
CA ASN A 296 -28.45 -12.89 6.69
C ASN A 296 -29.35 -11.81 6.07
N ILE A 297 -30.58 -11.68 6.55
CA ILE A 297 -31.53 -10.67 6.08
C ILE A 297 -31.84 -9.70 7.22
N GLU A 298 -31.88 -8.41 6.92
CA GLU A 298 -32.24 -7.38 7.90
C GLU A 298 -33.62 -7.64 8.52
N LYS A 299 -33.72 -7.54 9.85
CA LYS A 299 -34.94 -7.87 10.61
C LYS A 299 -36.18 -7.10 10.13
N ASN A 300 -36.04 -5.82 9.79
CA ASN A 300 -37.15 -4.97 9.32
C ASN A 300 -37.65 -5.33 7.90
N ARG A 301 -37.01 -6.29 7.21
CA ARG A 301 -37.40 -6.77 5.88
C ARG A 301 -38.22 -8.05 5.92
N LEU A 302 -38.27 -8.70 7.08
CA LEU A 302 -38.95 -9.96 7.28
C LEU A 302 -40.22 -9.74 8.09
N ASN A 303 -41.33 -10.32 7.63
CA ASN A 303 -42.55 -10.43 8.40
C ASN A 303 -43.05 -11.86 8.34
N PHE A 304 -43.06 -12.55 9.48
CA PHE A 304 -43.43 -13.95 9.57
C PHE A 304 -44.81 -14.12 10.21
N GLN A 305 -45.72 -14.73 9.47
CA GLN A 305 -47.07 -15.04 9.89
C GLN A 305 -47.16 -16.55 10.12
N ARG A 306 -47.20 -16.96 11.40
CA ARG A 306 -47.35 -18.36 11.79
C ARG A 306 -48.68 -18.92 11.26
N ILE A 307 -48.65 -20.16 10.78
CA ILE A 307 -49.86 -20.95 10.51
C ILE A 307 -50.18 -21.87 11.70
N LYS A 308 -51.44 -22.30 11.81
CA LYS A 308 -51.84 -23.26 12.84
C LYS A 308 -51.11 -24.59 12.59
N GLN A 309 -50.44 -25.10 13.61
CA GLN A 309 -49.80 -26.42 13.65
C GLN A 309 -50.49 -27.23 14.77
N GLU A 310 -50.65 -28.53 14.59
CA GLU A 310 -51.18 -29.43 15.61
C GLU A 310 -50.01 -29.95 16.47
N GLY A 311 -50.05 -29.72 17.79
CA GLY A 311 -49.01 -30.12 18.75
C GLY A 311 -49.06 -29.28 20.04
N ASP A 312 -48.44 -29.78 21.12
CA ASP A 312 -48.27 -29.01 22.37
C ASP A 312 -47.27 -27.86 22.16
N GLN A 313 -47.49 -26.72 22.82
CA GLN A 313 -46.66 -25.50 22.64
C GLN A 313 -45.17 -25.72 22.89
N ASP A 314 -44.81 -26.70 23.73
CA ASP A 314 -43.42 -27.03 24.06
C ASP A 314 -42.71 -27.88 23.00
N ASP A 315 -43.44 -28.66 22.19
CA ASP A 315 -42.88 -29.46 21.07
C ASP A 315 -42.63 -28.60 19.81
N GLU A 316 -43.36 -27.49 19.65
CA GLU A 316 -43.25 -26.59 18.49
C GLU A 316 -41.92 -25.82 18.41
N ILE A 317 -41.29 -25.56 19.57
CA ILE A 317 -39.97 -24.90 19.63
C ILE A 317 -38.87 -25.84 19.09
N ASN A 318 -39.03 -27.16 19.27
CA ASN A 318 -38.08 -28.18 18.84
C ASN A 318 -38.30 -28.66 17.40
N ALA A 319 -39.54 -28.63 16.90
CA ALA A 319 -39.90 -29.13 15.56
C ALA A 319 -39.86 -28.07 14.42
N GLY A 320 -39.76 -26.79 14.76
CA GLY A 320 -39.79 -25.68 13.81
C GLY A 320 -41.20 -25.19 13.50
N ILE A 321 -41.36 -23.86 13.41
CA ILE A 321 -42.65 -23.18 13.28
C ILE A 321 -42.94 -22.92 11.79
N LEU A 322 -44.02 -23.48 11.28
CA LEU A 322 -44.47 -23.24 9.91
C LEU A 322 -45.20 -21.90 9.79
N GLY A 323 -44.98 -21.21 8.67
CA GLY A 323 -45.68 -19.96 8.40
C GLY A 323 -45.41 -19.38 7.02
N TRP A 324 -46.04 -18.23 6.78
CA TRP A 324 -45.78 -17.40 5.61
C TRP A 324 -44.77 -16.30 5.95
N LEU A 325 -43.70 -16.22 5.17
CA LEU A 325 -42.69 -15.17 5.27
C LEU A 325 -42.89 -14.16 4.15
N ASP A 326 -43.24 -12.92 4.51
CA ASP A 326 -43.18 -11.78 3.61
C ASP A 326 -41.76 -11.22 3.61
N ILE A 327 -41.14 -11.10 2.43
CA ILE A 327 -39.82 -10.49 2.24
C ILE A 327 -39.99 -9.19 1.47
N LYS A 328 -39.74 -8.07 2.15
CA LYS A 328 -39.71 -6.73 1.53
C LYS A 328 -38.39 -6.56 0.79
N ALA A 329 -38.43 -6.59 -0.54
CA ALA A 329 -37.23 -6.50 -1.34
C ALA A 329 -36.61 -5.10 -1.24
N ALA A 330 -35.36 -5.04 -0.79
CA ALA A 330 -34.58 -3.82 -0.82
C ALA A 330 -33.19 -4.14 -1.36
N TYR A 331 -32.60 -3.17 -2.05
CA TYR A 331 -31.21 -3.29 -2.48
C TYR A 331 -30.30 -3.45 -1.24
N LYS A 332 -29.28 -4.31 -1.34
CA LYS A 332 -28.34 -4.59 -0.25
C LYS A 332 -28.98 -5.10 1.05
N SER A 333 -30.05 -5.88 0.98
CA SER A 333 -30.79 -6.33 2.18
C SER A 333 -30.58 -7.80 2.57
N ALA A 334 -29.94 -8.59 1.72
CA ALA A 334 -29.63 -10.00 1.98
C ALA A 334 -28.13 -10.27 1.82
N TRP A 335 -27.40 -10.36 2.93
CA TRP A 335 -25.99 -10.67 2.89
C TRP A 335 -25.78 -12.17 2.65
N ILE A 336 -25.00 -12.53 1.63
CA ILE A 336 -24.64 -13.91 1.33
C ILE A 336 -23.49 -14.35 2.22
N ILE A 337 -23.73 -15.38 3.03
CA ILE A 337 -22.75 -16.01 3.91
C ILE A 337 -22.09 -17.20 3.21
N ASP A 338 -22.90 -18.04 2.56
CA ASP A 338 -22.46 -19.17 1.74
C ASP A 338 -23.37 -19.40 0.53
N GLY A 339 -22.84 -20.06 -0.51
CA GLY A 339 -23.60 -20.42 -1.71
C GLY A 339 -23.52 -19.40 -2.84
N GLN A 340 -22.66 -18.41 -2.72
CA GLN A 340 -22.40 -17.39 -3.75
C GLN A 340 -22.22 -17.95 -5.16
N HIS A 341 -21.34 -18.95 -5.39
CA HIS A 341 -21.11 -19.49 -6.73
C HIS A 341 -22.40 -20.07 -7.33
N ARG A 342 -23.21 -20.72 -6.49
CA ARG A 342 -24.48 -21.33 -6.90
C ARG A 342 -25.49 -20.25 -7.29
N LEU A 343 -25.61 -19.18 -6.51
CA LEU A 343 -26.48 -18.06 -6.83
C LEU A 343 -26.02 -17.31 -8.08
N TYR A 344 -24.75 -16.90 -8.14
CA TYR A 344 -24.23 -16.08 -9.23
C TYR A 344 -24.06 -16.85 -10.55
N ALA A 345 -24.03 -18.18 -10.56
CA ALA A 345 -24.08 -18.97 -11.79
C ALA A 345 -25.39 -18.78 -12.57
N TYR A 346 -26.47 -18.32 -11.92
CA TYR A 346 -27.71 -17.92 -12.59
C TYR A 346 -27.65 -16.55 -13.26
N SER A 347 -26.53 -15.83 -13.15
CA SER A 347 -26.35 -14.52 -13.79
C SER A 347 -26.51 -14.61 -15.32
N GLY A 348 -27.53 -13.93 -15.85
CA GLY A 348 -27.87 -13.97 -17.27
C GLY A 348 -28.29 -15.37 -17.76
N HIS A 349 -28.63 -16.29 -16.86
CA HIS A 349 -29.06 -17.64 -17.22
C HIS A 349 -30.58 -17.68 -17.45
N PRO A 350 -31.07 -18.30 -18.54
CA PRO A 350 -32.51 -18.35 -18.85
C PRO A 350 -33.36 -19.02 -17.76
N LYS A 351 -32.81 -19.97 -17.01
CA LYS A 351 -33.53 -20.67 -15.92
C LYS A 351 -33.67 -19.86 -14.62
N SER A 352 -33.06 -18.67 -14.51
CA SER A 352 -33.03 -17.86 -13.26
C SER A 352 -34.41 -17.52 -12.67
N HIS A 353 -35.44 -17.41 -13.51
CA HIS A 353 -36.82 -17.13 -13.07
C HIS A 353 -37.64 -18.39 -12.76
N LYS A 354 -37.27 -19.55 -13.34
CA LYS A 354 -37.99 -20.83 -13.19
C LYS A 354 -37.42 -21.71 -12.09
N SER A 355 -36.10 -21.69 -11.91
CA SER A 355 -35.41 -22.49 -10.88
C SER A 355 -35.74 -22.02 -9.47
N LYS A 356 -35.48 -22.91 -8.52
CA LYS A 356 -35.68 -22.68 -7.09
C LYS A 356 -34.41 -23.03 -6.33
N LEU A 357 -34.00 -22.16 -5.42
CA LEU A 357 -32.90 -22.37 -4.49
C LEU A 357 -33.45 -22.53 -3.08
N LEU A 358 -32.96 -23.54 -2.37
CA LEU A 358 -33.19 -23.68 -0.94
C LEU A 358 -32.34 -22.63 -0.21
N VAL A 359 -32.95 -21.87 0.70
CA VAL A 359 -32.31 -20.79 1.46
C VAL A 359 -32.47 -21.07 2.95
N MET A 360 -31.41 -20.81 3.70
CA MET A 360 -31.43 -20.66 5.15
C MET A 360 -31.03 -19.22 5.48
N ALA A 361 -31.97 -18.41 5.94
CA ALA A 361 -31.77 -16.99 6.22
C ALA A 361 -31.80 -16.72 7.73
N PHE A 362 -30.72 -16.16 8.28
CA PHE A 362 -30.71 -15.61 9.63
C PHE A 362 -31.40 -14.25 9.67
N GLU A 363 -32.10 -13.97 10.78
CA GLU A 363 -32.76 -12.69 11.04
C GLU A 363 -31.82 -11.72 11.76
N GLY A 364 -31.24 -10.77 11.02
CA GLY A 364 -30.58 -9.60 11.59
C GLY A 364 -29.36 -9.91 12.48
N LEU A 365 -28.44 -10.77 12.05
CA LEU A 365 -27.16 -11.01 12.74
C LEU A 365 -26.37 -9.70 12.92
N LYS A 366 -25.75 -9.53 14.09
CA LYS A 366 -24.81 -8.42 14.35
C LYS A 366 -23.54 -8.56 13.48
N PRO A 367 -22.88 -7.46 13.06
CA PRO A 367 -21.69 -7.51 12.21
C PRO A 367 -20.54 -8.41 12.73
N SER A 368 -20.31 -8.46 14.04
CA SER A 368 -19.32 -9.35 14.64
C SER A 368 -19.67 -10.83 14.45
N LYS A 369 -20.93 -11.21 14.71
CA LYS A 369 -21.46 -12.57 14.47
C LYS A 369 -21.49 -12.95 12.99
N GLN A 370 -21.74 -11.97 12.12
CA GLN A 370 -21.59 -12.14 10.68
C GLN A 370 -20.16 -12.56 10.33
N ALA A 371 -19.16 -11.80 10.78
CA ALA A 371 -17.76 -12.08 10.51
C ALA A 371 -17.28 -13.41 11.11
N GLU A 372 -17.72 -13.76 12.33
CA GLU A 372 -17.44 -15.06 12.97
C GLU A 372 -18.00 -16.22 12.12
N LEU A 373 -19.28 -16.16 11.75
CA LEU A 373 -19.93 -17.21 10.94
C LEU A 373 -19.28 -17.35 9.56
N PHE A 374 -18.85 -16.24 8.96
CA PHE A 374 -18.09 -16.25 7.71
C PHE A 374 -16.76 -17.00 7.86
N ILE A 375 -16.03 -16.76 8.95
CA ILE A 375 -14.77 -17.46 9.24
C ILE A 375 -15.05 -18.94 9.49
N ASP A 376 -16.02 -19.28 10.34
CA ASP A 376 -16.30 -20.67 10.71
C ASP A 376 -16.67 -21.55 9.51
N ILE A 377 -17.47 -21.00 8.59
CA ILE A 377 -17.90 -21.72 7.37
C ILE A 377 -16.73 -21.88 6.40
N ASN A 378 -15.92 -20.83 6.20
CA ASN A 378 -14.86 -20.84 5.19
C ASN A 378 -13.55 -21.49 5.69
N ALA A 379 -13.17 -21.29 6.95
CA ALA A 379 -11.94 -21.81 7.55
C ALA A 379 -11.89 -23.34 7.58
N LYS A 380 -13.05 -24.00 7.72
CA LYS A 380 -13.16 -25.46 7.66
C LYS A 380 -13.02 -26.02 6.24
N GLN A 381 -13.22 -25.20 5.19
CA GLN A 381 -13.12 -25.63 3.79
C GLN A 381 -11.75 -25.33 3.17
N LYS A 382 -11.09 -24.21 3.54
CA LYS A 382 -9.68 -23.87 3.24
C LYS A 382 -9.15 -22.89 4.30
N SER A 383 -7.89 -23.01 4.70
CA SER A 383 -7.28 -22.10 5.69
C SER A 383 -7.35 -20.64 5.23
N VAL A 384 -7.87 -19.76 6.11
CA VAL A 384 -7.98 -18.32 5.86
C VAL A 384 -6.60 -17.68 5.98
N LYS A 385 -6.15 -16.92 4.97
CA LYS A 385 -4.86 -16.20 5.01
C LYS A 385 -4.79 -15.27 6.23
N GLN A 386 -3.63 -15.19 6.89
CA GLN A 386 -3.44 -14.37 8.10
C GLN A 386 -3.72 -12.87 7.87
N SER A 387 -3.37 -12.33 6.70
CA SER A 387 -3.65 -10.94 6.36
C SER A 387 -5.16 -10.65 6.22
N LEU A 388 -5.96 -11.66 5.79
CA LEU A 388 -7.42 -11.51 5.78
C LEU A 388 -7.91 -11.43 7.22
N LEU A 389 -7.45 -12.32 8.11
CA LEU A 389 -7.81 -12.25 9.53
C LEU A 389 -7.50 -10.87 10.15
N GLN A 390 -6.36 -10.26 9.79
CA GLN A 390 -6.01 -8.91 10.24
C GLN A 390 -6.93 -7.82 9.67
N GLU A 391 -7.29 -7.89 8.39
CA GLU A 391 -8.32 -7.03 7.80
C GLU A 391 -9.69 -7.25 8.48
N LEU A 392 -9.98 -8.51 8.87
CA LEU A 392 -11.25 -8.86 9.50
C LEU A 392 -11.33 -8.43 10.96
N PHE A 393 -10.17 -8.31 11.62
CA PHE A 393 -10.02 -8.03 13.04
C PHE A 393 -10.75 -6.76 13.47
N ALA A 394 -10.68 -5.71 12.65
CA ALA A 394 -11.38 -4.45 12.89
C ALA A 394 -12.87 -4.67 13.19
N GLU A 395 -13.55 -5.51 12.41
CA GLU A 395 -15.01 -5.67 12.52
C GLU A 395 -15.43 -6.78 13.49
N LEU A 396 -14.53 -7.73 13.76
CA LEU A 396 -14.74 -8.76 14.80
C LEU A 396 -14.66 -8.15 16.20
N HIS A 397 -13.74 -7.20 16.39
CA HIS A 397 -13.36 -6.69 17.70
C HIS A 397 -13.68 -5.21 17.92
N TRP A 398 -14.38 -4.55 16.97
CA TRP A 398 -14.79 -3.14 17.12
C TRP A 398 -15.52 -2.89 18.43
N ASP A 399 -16.52 -3.73 18.74
CA ASP A 399 -17.33 -3.64 19.94
C ASP A 399 -16.86 -4.60 21.05
N SER A 400 -15.58 -5.02 21.04
CA SER A 400 -15.05 -5.93 22.08
C SER A 400 -15.08 -5.29 23.46
N ASP A 401 -15.45 -6.07 24.48
CA ASP A 401 -15.37 -5.63 25.88
C ASP A 401 -13.91 -5.39 26.33
N LYS A 402 -12.94 -6.05 25.67
CA LYS A 402 -11.52 -5.86 25.94
C LYS A 402 -10.98 -4.66 25.18
N LEU A 403 -10.42 -3.70 25.92
CA LEU A 403 -9.81 -2.51 25.33
C LEU A 403 -8.64 -2.82 24.39
N SER A 404 -7.81 -3.81 24.72
CA SER A 404 -6.72 -4.27 23.84
C SER A 404 -7.23 -4.66 22.46
N ASP A 405 -8.30 -5.46 22.40
CA ASP A 405 -8.89 -5.93 21.16
C ASP A 405 -9.50 -4.75 20.37
N ARG A 406 -10.12 -3.79 21.06
CA ARG A 406 -10.62 -2.56 20.43
C ARG A 406 -9.48 -1.72 19.84
N VAL A 407 -8.36 -1.58 20.55
CA VAL A 407 -7.18 -0.85 20.06
C VAL A 407 -6.63 -1.54 18.81
N SER A 408 -6.42 -2.86 18.84
CA SER A 408 -5.99 -3.65 17.68
C SER A 408 -6.98 -3.51 16.50
N ALA A 409 -8.30 -3.47 16.76
CA ALA A 409 -9.30 -3.19 15.75
C ALA A 409 -9.15 -1.79 15.12
N ILE A 410 -8.93 -0.76 15.95
CA ILE A 410 -8.71 0.62 15.50
C ILE A 410 -7.43 0.74 14.67
N ILE A 411 -6.35 0.07 15.06
CA ILE A 411 -5.08 0.07 14.32
C ILE A 411 -5.27 -0.53 12.93
N SER A 412 -5.90 -1.72 12.86
CA SER A 412 -6.21 -2.36 11.58
C SER A 412 -7.04 -1.44 10.68
N LYS A 413 -8.05 -0.76 11.25
CA LYS A 413 -8.89 0.17 10.50
C LYS A 413 -8.12 1.42 10.04
N SER A 414 -7.28 1.99 10.90
CA SER A 414 -6.45 3.18 10.58
C SER A 414 -5.51 2.90 9.41
N ILE A 415 -4.84 1.75 9.41
CA ILE A 415 -3.94 1.33 8.32
C ILE A 415 -4.72 1.16 7.00
N GLN A 416 -5.93 0.59 7.07
CA GLN A 416 -6.79 0.46 5.90
C GLN A 416 -7.23 1.83 5.38
N ASP A 417 -7.67 2.74 6.25
CA ASP A 417 -8.08 4.09 5.86
C ASP A 417 -6.92 4.85 5.20
N LEU A 418 -5.71 4.78 5.77
CA LEU A 418 -4.49 5.33 5.17
C LEU A 418 -4.15 4.73 3.79
N ASN A 419 -4.45 3.46 3.54
CA ASN A 419 -4.23 2.86 2.23
C ASN A 419 -5.22 3.36 1.16
N ASN A 420 -6.43 3.74 1.57
CA ASN A 420 -7.55 3.98 0.65
C ASN A 420 -7.85 5.46 0.44
N ASP A 421 -7.39 6.33 1.32
CA ASP A 421 -7.55 7.77 1.18
C ASP A 421 -6.57 8.33 0.13
N PRO A 422 -7.03 8.90 -1.01
CA PRO A 422 -6.15 9.51 -2.01
C PRO A 422 -5.33 10.71 -1.49
N SER A 423 -5.72 11.30 -0.34
CA SER A 423 -4.96 12.34 0.33
C SER A 423 -3.88 11.79 1.27
N SER A 424 -3.86 10.47 1.50
CA SER A 424 -2.83 9.80 2.29
C SER A 424 -1.59 9.50 1.46
N ILE A 425 -0.42 9.68 2.06
CA ILE A 425 0.86 9.35 1.43
C ILE A 425 1.07 7.84 1.24
N LEU A 426 0.29 7.03 1.97
CA LEU A 426 0.23 5.56 1.86
C LEU A 426 -0.84 5.07 0.87
N PHE A 427 -1.51 5.97 0.13
CA PHE A 427 -2.52 5.60 -0.85
C PHE A 427 -2.00 4.53 -1.82
N ASN A 428 -2.68 3.38 -1.86
CA ASN A 428 -2.33 2.23 -2.69
C ASN A 428 -0.94 1.60 -2.45
N ARG A 429 -0.25 1.90 -1.34
CA ARG A 429 1.08 1.36 -1.02
C ARG A 429 1.07 0.09 -0.16
N ILE A 430 -0.05 -0.21 0.48
CA ILE A 430 -0.17 -1.36 1.39
C ILE A 430 -0.69 -2.58 0.61
N GLN A 431 0.04 -3.68 0.75
CA GLN A 431 -0.32 -5.02 0.35
C GLN A 431 -1.49 -5.47 1.22
N THR A 432 -2.68 -5.32 0.66
CA THR A 432 -3.85 -6.07 1.08
C THR A 432 -3.66 -7.54 0.68
N THR A 433 -4.42 -8.42 1.31
CA THR A 433 -4.28 -9.88 1.16
C THR A 433 -4.26 -10.39 -0.28
N ASP A 434 -4.85 -9.64 -1.23
CA ASP A 434 -4.83 -9.94 -2.67
C ASP A 434 -4.38 -8.77 -3.55
N GLY A 435 -3.88 -7.68 -2.98
CA GLY A 435 -3.26 -6.66 -3.81
C GLY A 435 -2.09 -7.26 -4.58
N VAL A 436 -2.06 -7.10 -5.90
CA VAL A 436 -0.87 -7.50 -6.67
C VAL A 436 0.30 -6.68 -6.13
N LYS A 437 1.33 -7.39 -5.66
CA LYS A 437 2.58 -6.77 -5.24
C LYS A 437 3.23 -6.16 -6.47
N ASP A 438 3.53 -4.88 -6.37
CA ASP A 438 4.35 -4.16 -7.33
C ASP A 438 5.41 -3.33 -6.58
N ASN A 439 6.13 -2.48 -7.30
CA ASN A 439 7.19 -1.67 -6.69
C ASN A 439 6.67 -0.65 -5.69
N VAL A 440 5.44 -0.17 -5.83
CA VAL A 440 4.83 0.85 -4.95
C VAL A 440 4.00 0.17 -3.84
N ARG A 441 3.24 -0.87 -4.18
CA ARG A 441 2.46 -1.70 -3.27
C ARG A 441 3.35 -2.78 -2.62
N CYS A 442 4.31 -2.33 -1.82
CA CYS A 442 5.34 -3.16 -1.21
C CYS A 442 5.33 -3.22 0.32
N ILE A 443 4.40 -2.52 0.99
CA ILE A 443 4.29 -2.49 2.46
C ILE A 443 3.23 -3.50 2.93
N THR A 444 3.45 -4.30 3.97
CA THR A 444 2.43 -5.24 4.48
C THR A 444 1.62 -4.63 5.61
N LEU A 445 0.33 -4.97 5.68
CA LEU A 445 -0.54 -4.57 6.80
C LEU A 445 0.06 -5.01 8.14
N LYS A 446 0.55 -6.25 8.22
CA LYS A 446 1.24 -6.79 9.41
C LYS A 446 2.42 -5.91 9.85
N SER A 447 3.27 -5.48 8.92
CA SER A 447 4.45 -4.68 9.27
C SER A 447 4.06 -3.36 9.92
N LEU A 448 2.99 -2.70 9.46
CA LEU A 448 2.53 -1.46 10.08
C LEU A 448 1.82 -1.73 11.40
N PHE A 449 0.97 -2.76 11.43
CA PHE A 449 0.24 -3.18 12.61
C PHE A 449 1.18 -3.47 13.79
N ASP A 450 2.19 -4.32 13.57
CA ASP A 450 3.16 -4.71 14.60
C ASP A 450 3.97 -3.51 15.14
N GLN A 451 4.13 -2.43 14.37
CA GLN A 451 4.83 -1.22 14.84
C GLN A 451 3.91 -0.28 15.60
N ILE A 452 2.67 -0.13 15.14
CA ILE A 452 1.68 0.80 15.70
C ILE A 452 1.04 0.23 16.98
N GLU A 453 0.96 -1.11 17.13
CA GLU A 453 0.45 -1.78 18.33
C GLU A 453 1.39 -1.67 19.54
N LYS A 454 2.64 -1.28 19.33
CA LYS A 454 3.61 -1.09 20.42
C LYS A 454 3.11 -0.05 21.42
N LYS A 455 3.47 -0.27 22.69
CA LYS A 455 3.24 0.70 23.78
C LYS A 455 3.84 2.07 23.43
N GLY A 456 3.14 3.12 23.85
CA GLY A 456 3.50 4.52 23.58
C GLY A 456 2.65 5.18 22.49
N PHE A 457 1.90 4.43 21.68
CA PHE A 457 0.94 5.01 20.73
C PHE A 457 -0.46 5.18 21.34
N PHE A 458 -1.14 4.07 21.64
CA PHE A 458 -2.53 4.08 22.17
C PHE A 458 -2.58 3.82 23.67
N ILE A 459 -1.70 2.95 24.16
CA ILE A 459 -1.58 2.59 25.58
C ILE A 459 -0.14 2.89 25.97
N ALA A 460 0.05 3.81 26.90
CA ALA A 460 1.36 4.14 27.44
C ALA A 460 1.74 3.17 28.57
N LYS A 461 0.78 2.87 29.46
CA LYS A 461 1.01 1.99 30.62
C LYS A 461 -0.20 1.11 30.92
N GLU A 462 0.06 -0.17 31.18
CA GLU A 462 -0.94 -1.17 31.55
C GLU A 462 -0.43 -2.04 32.72
N ARG A 463 -1.35 -2.56 33.54
CA ARG A 463 -1.03 -3.54 34.59
C ARG A 463 -2.21 -4.48 34.77
N GLY A 464 -1.97 -5.79 34.65
CA GLY A 464 -3.00 -6.82 34.86
C GLY A 464 -4.21 -6.70 33.91
N GLY A 465 -4.00 -6.23 32.68
CA GLY A 465 -5.07 -5.99 31.69
C GLY A 465 -5.83 -4.67 31.84
N ASN A 466 -5.56 -3.90 32.91
CA ASN A 466 -6.12 -2.57 33.09
C ASN A 466 -5.17 -1.50 32.55
N VAL A 467 -5.71 -0.57 31.75
CA VAL A 467 -4.95 0.58 31.25
C VAL A 467 -4.83 1.61 32.36
N LEU A 468 -3.58 1.93 32.72
CA LEU A 468 -3.25 2.95 33.72
C LEU A 468 -3.08 4.31 33.05
N GLU A 469 -2.54 4.32 31.83
CA GLU A 469 -2.25 5.55 31.09
C GLU A 469 -2.41 5.31 29.59
N TYR A 470 -3.17 6.20 28.95
CA TYR A 470 -3.39 6.20 27.51
C TYR A 470 -2.27 6.96 26.79
N GLY A 471 -1.91 6.49 25.61
CA GLY A 471 -0.92 7.15 24.76
C GLY A 471 -1.52 8.26 23.89
N PRO A 472 -0.67 9.01 23.17
CA PRO A 472 -1.07 10.22 22.42
C PRO A 472 -2.10 10.00 21.32
N LEU A 473 -2.24 8.78 20.78
CA LEU A 473 -3.22 8.50 19.72
C LEU A 473 -4.61 8.15 20.26
N TRP A 474 -4.78 7.98 21.57
CA TRP A 474 -6.08 7.73 22.17
C TRP A 474 -6.94 9.00 22.22
N ALA A 475 -8.24 8.88 21.89
CA ALA A 475 -9.21 9.99 21.94
C ALA A 475 -10.55 9.57 22.58
N GLY A 476 -10.50 8.67 23.56
CA GLY A 476 -11.64 8.33 24.43
C GLY A 476 -12.60 7.26 23.88
N ASN A 477 -12.93 7.28 22.59
CA ASN A 477 -13.80 6.28 21.95
C ASN A 477 -13.25 5.82 20.59
N ASN A 478 -13.72 4.68 20.09
CA ASN A 478 -13.18 4.06 18.88
C ASN A 478 -13.18 4.98 17.65
N ASN A 479 -14.28 5.70 17.39
CA ASN A 479 -14.41 6.56 16.21
C ASN A 479 -13.47 7.77 16.28
N SER A 480 -13.34 8.38 17.46
CA SER A 480 -12.47 9.54 17.66
C SER A 480 -11.00 9.13 17.63
N THR A 481 -10.67 7.99 18.26
CA THR A 481 -9.32 7.41 18.23
C THR A 481 -8.91 7.01 16.81
N LEU A 482 -9.81 6.44 16.00
CA LEU A 482 -9.56 6.13 14.59
C LEU A 482 -9.23 7.40 13.80
N LYS A 483 -10.04 8.45 13.93
CA LYS A 483 -9.80 9.73 13.24
C LYS A 483 -8.44 10.33 13.61
N ARG A 484 -8.15 10.41 14.91
CA ARG A 484 -6.88 10.93 15.44
C ARG A 484 -5.69 10.12 14.93
N ALA A 485 -5.74 8.80 15.05
CA ALA A 485 -4.65 7.93 14.60
C ALA A 485 -4.37 8.08 13.11
N THR A 486 -5.41 7.99 12.26
CA THR A 486 -5.28 8.17 10.81
C THR A 486 -4.69 9.54 10.45
N PHE A 487 -5.19 10.62 11.09
CA PHE A 487 -4.71 11.98 10.83
C PHE A 487 -3.23 12.15 11.22
N ILE A 488 -2.86 11.81 12.46
CA ILE A 488 -1.52 12.03 13.00
C ILE A 488 -0.47 11.18 12.26
N LEU A 489 -0.78 9.92 12.00
CA LEU A 489 0.12 9.04 11.25
C LEU A 489 0.33 9.54 9.80
N ASN A 490 -0.72 10.05 9.15
CA ASN A 490 -0.60 10.61 7.81
C ASN A 490 0.23 11.90 7.81
N VAL A 491 0.01 12.81 8.76
CA VAL A 491 0.78 14.06 8.89
C VAL A 491 2.27 13.75 9.07
N TRP A 492 2.61 12.85 10.00
CA TRP A 492 3.99 12.47 10.27
C TRP A 492 4.70 11.92 9.03
N LEU A 493 4.08 10.96 8.33
CA LEU A 493 4.68 10.35 7.14
C LEU A 493 4.73 11.30 5.95
N SER A 494 3.70 12.13 5.76
CA SER A 494 3.60 13.03 4.60
C SER A 494 4.75 14.03 4.58
N GLU A 495 5.10 14.62 5.72
CA GLU A 495 6.22 15.56 5.80
C GLU A 495 7.56 14.90 5.44
N VAL A 496 7.80 13.68 5.92
CA VAL A 496 9.02 12.90 5.59
C VAL A 496 9.06 12.56 4.09
N ALA A 497 7.95 12.09 3.54
CA ALA A 497 7.85 11.71 2.14
C ALA A 497 7.97 12.90 1.19
N ASN A 498 7.40 14.06 1.54
CA ASN A 498 7.47 15.27 0.72
C ASN A 498 8.93 15.72 0.52
N HIS A 499 9.75 15.66 1.56
CA HIS A 499 11.20 15.92 1.47
C HIS A 499 11.96 14.86 0.66
N ASN A 500 11.36 13.67 0.47
CA ASN A 500 12.01 12.50 -0.13
C ASN A 500 11.23 11.95 -1.33
N THR A 501 10.53 12.80 -2.10
CA THR A 501 9.50 12.36 -3.06
C THR A 501 10.01 11.33 -4.08
N VAL A 502 11.21 11.54 -4.64
CA VAL A 502 11.82 10.59 -5.59
C VAL A 502 12.10 9.24 -4.92
N TRP A 503 12.75 9.24 -3.77
CA TRP A 503 13.11 8.01 -3.06
C TRP A 503 11.88 7.26 -2.52
N TRP A 504 10.86 8.00 -2.08
CA TRP A 504 9.57 7.49 -1.65
C TRP A 504 8.80 6.86 -2.82
N ASN A 505 8.79 7.47 -4.00
CA ASN A 505 8.03 6.94 -5.14
C ASN A 505 8.65 5.69 -5.79
N LEU A 506 9.95 5.44 -5.59
CA LEU A 506 10.59 4.20 -6.06
C LEU A 506 10.09 2.95 -5.33
N GLY A 507 9.64 3.07 -4.07
CA GLY A 507 9.22 1.92 -3.26
C GLY A 507 10.28 0.82 -3.22
N SER A 508 9.98 -0.38 -3.73
CA SER A 508 10.93 -1.49 -3.82
C SER A 508 11.75 -1.55 -5.11
N ALA A 509 11.54 -0.63 -6.07
CA ALA A 509 12.34 -0.53 -7.29
C ALA A 509 13.84 -0.29 -6.98
N PRO A 510 14.77 -0.52 -7.92
CA PRO A 510 16.19 -0.20 -7.73
C PRO A 510 16.40 1.24 -7.24
N GLY A 511 17.27 1.45 -6.24
CA GLY A 511 17.47 2.75 -5.59
C GLY A 511 16.39 3.17 -4.57
N GLY A 512 15.28 2.44 -4.48
CA GLY A 512 14.23 2.64 -3.46
C GLY A 512 14.62 2.20 -2.05
N GLY A 513 13.66 2.08 -1.13
CA GLY A 513 13.89 1.58 0.24
C GLY A 513 13.15 2.33 1.35
N LEU A 514 12.83 3.61 1.15
CA LEU A 514 12.20 4.44 2.18
C LEU A 514 10.74 4.04 2.43
N SER A 515 9.93 3.90 1.38
CA SER A 515 8.52 3.49 1.47
C SER A 515 8.37 1.95 1.42
N MET A 516 9.18 1.22 2.18
CA MET A 516 9.10 -0.23 2.36
C MET A 516 8.82 -0.56 3.83
N ASN A 517 8.47 -1.82 4.14
CA ASN A 517 8.21 -2.30 5.51
C ASN A 517 9.20 -1.74 6.54
N ASP A 518 10.49 -1.98 6.32
CA ASP A 518 11.52 -1.61 7.28
C ASP A 518 11.75 -0.09 7.37
N GLY A 519 11.62 0.63 6.25
CA GLY A 519 11.77 2.09 6.21
C GLY A 519 10.64 2.80 6.93
N VAL A 520 9.38 2.43 6.64
CA VAL A 520 8.20 2.98 7.32
C VAL A 520 8.17 2.58 8.80
N ALA A 521 8.58 1.35 9.12
CA ALA A 521 8.72 0.91 10.51
C ALA A 521 9.73 1.75 11.30
N ALA A 522 10.86 2.12 10.70
CA ALA A 522 11.85 3.01 11.32
C ALA A 522 11.25 4.40 11.56
N ILE A 523 10.56 4.97 10.56
CA ILE A 523 9.92 6.29 10.67
C ILE A 523 8.86 6.31 11.80
N PHE A 524 8.06 5.25 11.95
CA PHE A 524 7.11 5.14 13.06
C PHE A 524 7.79 4.87 14.41
N SER A 525 8.90 4.15 14.43
CA SER A 525 9.67 3.96 15.66
C SER A 525 10.20 5.30 16.18
N VAL A 526 10.68 6.17 15.28
CA VAL A 526 11.10 7.55 15.62
C VAL A 526 9.93 8.37 16.17
N LEU A 527 8.73 8.31 15.57
CA LEU A 527 7.54 8.98 16.09
C LEU A 527 7.21 8.54 17.52
N ARG A 528 7.25 7.23 17.78
CA ARG A 528 6.99 6.67 19.10
C ARG A 528 7.99 7.18 20.14
N ASN A 529 9.27 7.22 19.79
CA ASN A 529 10.30 7.76 20.68
C ASN A 529 10.20 9.29 20.87
N LEU A 530 9.71 10.02 19.87
CA LEU A 530 9.39 11.44 20.02
C LEU A 530 8.25 11.64 21.02
N PHE A 531 7.18 10.84 20.95
CA PHE A 531 6.11 10.88 21.94
C PHE A 531 6.62 10.62 23.35
N GLU A 532 7.40 9.56 23.55
CA GLU A 532 8.02 9.24 24.84
C GLU A 532 8.90 10.41 25.35
N LEU A 533 9.71 11.03 24.48
CA LEU A 533 10.55 12.18 24.82
C LEU A 533 9.73 13.40 25.26
N LEU A 534 8.67 13.75 24.52
CA LEU A 534 7.85 14.92 24.80
C LEU A 534 7.03 14.74 26.08
N GLU A 535 6.51 13.54 26.33
CA GLU A 535 5.81 13.23 27.59
C GLU A 535 6.75 13.30 28.80
N LYS A 536 8.00 12.84 28.66
CA LYS A 536 9.04 13.02 29.69
C LYS A 536 9.39 14.48 29.95
N LYS A 537 9.31 15.34 28.93
CA LYS A 537 9.45 16.79 29.08
C LYS A 537 8.22 17.46 29.70
N GLY A 538 7.20 16.69 30.07
CA GLY A 538 6.02 17.14 30.80
C GLY A 538 4.80 17.48 29.93
N LEU A 539 4.86 17.27 28.61
CA LEU A 539 3.72 17.51 27.74
C LEU A 539 2.71 16.36 27.85
N LYS A 540 1.44 16.67 28.16
CA LYS A 540 0.35 15.69 28.16
C LYS A 540 -0.26 15.56 26.77
N LEU A 541 0.42 14.86 25.86
CA LEU A 541 0.04 14.79 24.45
C LEU A 541 -1.37 14.23 24.20
N VAL A 542 -1.81 13.25 25.01
CA VAL A 542 -3.18 12.70 24.92
C VAL A 542 -4.27 13.77 25.12
N SER A 543 -3.96 14.84 25.87
CA SER A 543 -4.89 15.94 26.16
C SER A 543 -4.92 17.03 25.07
N CYS A 544 -3.96 17.02 24.14
CA CYS A 544 -3.98 17.93 22.99
C CYS A 544 -5.13 17.59 22.04
N SER A 545 -5.66 18.57 21.33
CA SER A 545 -6.47 18.35 20.14
C SER A 545 -5.65 17.71 19.02
N ASP A 546 -6.34 17.17 18.01
CA ASP A 546 -5.69 16.55 16.84
C ASP A 546 -4.75 17.53 16.12
N GLN A 547 -5.18 18.80 15.96
CA GLN A 547 -4.38 19.82 15.28
C GLN A 547 -3.18 20.28 16.12
N GLU A 548 -3.35 20.49 17.43
CA GLU A 548 -2.23 20.85 18.31
C GLU A 548 -1.16 19.76 18.34
N LEU A 549 -1.57 18.48 18.41
CA LEU A 549 -0.63 17.36 18.35
C LEU A 549 0.11 17.33 17.00
N ALA A 550 -0.59 17.57 15.89
CA ALA A 550 0.04 17.68 14.57
C ALA A 550 1.07 18.82 14.49
N ASP A 551 0.73 19.99 15.03
CA ASP A 551 1.62 21.16 15.04
C ASP A 551 2.86 20.93 15.91
N ILE A 552 2.72 20.22 17.05
CA ILE A 552 3.84 19.84 17.92
C ILE A 552 4.83 18.90 17.21
N ILE A 553 4.35 17.90 16.48
CA ILE A 553 5.22 16.89 15.85
C ILE A 553 5.84 17.37 14.53
N LYS A 554 5.23 18.35 13.86
CA LYS A 554 5.61 18.77 12.51
C LYS A 554 7.06 19.27 12.38
N PRO A 555 7.61 20.08 13.29
CA PRO A 555 9.03 20.47 13.23
C PRO A 555 9.97 19.26 13.23
N TYR A 556 9.64 18.22 14.02
CA TYR A 556 10.43 17.00 14.10
C TYR A 556 10.32 16.12 12.85
N SER A 557 9.14 16.04 12.22
CA SER A 557 9.00 15.31 10.95
C SER A 557 9.74 16.00 9.80
N VAL A 558 9.79 17.34 9.80
CA VAL A 558 10.59 18.13 8.85
C VAL A 558 12.08 17.85 9.03
N ALA A 559 12.60 17.87 10.27
CA ALA A 559 14.00 17.55 10.54
C ALA A 559 14.37 16.13 10.10
N LEU A 560 13.50 15.14 10.38
CA LEU A 560 13.68 13.77 9.90
C LEU A 560 13.70 13.69 8.37
N GLY A 561 12.78 14.37 7.70
CA GLY A 561 12.70 14.45 6.25
C GLY A 561 13.96 15.04 5.62
N GLN A 562 14.47 16.14 6.18
CA GLN A 562 15.69 16.81 5.73
C GLN A 562 16.94 15.93 5.88
N PHE A 563 17.10 15.26 7.02
CA PHE A 563 18.21 14.32 7.22
C PHE A 563 18.19 13.20 6.17
N LEU A 564 17.03 12.55 5.97
CA LEU A 564 16.89 11.46 5.01
C LEU A 564 17.14 11.92 3.57
N ALA A 565 16.74 13.15 3.23
CA ALA A 565 16.98 13.74 1.91
C ALA A 565 18.48 13.93 1.65
N GLY A 566 19.25 14.26 2.69
CA GLY A 566 20.71 14.44 2.63
C GLY A 566 21.54 13.17 2.51
N LEU A 567 20.95 11.98 2.64
CA LEU A 567 21.69 10.71 2.52
C LEU A 567 22.19 10.48 1.08
N THR A 568 23.44 10.06 0.96
CA THR A 568 24.06 9.64 -0.32
C THR A 568 23.46 8.34 -0.84
N GLU A 569 23.68 8.01 -2.11
CA GLU A 569 23.19 6.73 -2.69
C GLU A 569 23.73 5.51 -1.93
N GLY A 570 24.99 5.54 -1.52
CA GLY A 570 25.60 4.48 -0.70
C GLY A 570 24.93 4.35 0.67
N GLN A 571 24.63 5.46 1.33
CA GLN A 571 23.91 5.46 2.61
C GLN A 571 22.46 4.97 2.45
N ARG A 572 21.76 5.36 1.38
CA ARG A 572 20.41 4.86 1.07
C ARG A 572 20.40 3.36 0.79
N LYS A 573 21.41 2.86 0.09
CA LYS A 573 21.61 1.42 -0.13
C LYS A 573 21.83 0.69 1.19
N SER A 574 22.73 1.19 2.04
CA SER A 574 22.95 0.64 3.39
C SER A 574 21.67 0.66 4.22
N PHE A 575 20.92 1.76 4.19
CA PHE A 575 19.62 1.89 4.86
C PHE A 575 18.63 0.82 4.37
N ARG A 576 18.60 0.50 3.07
CA ARG A 576 17.75 -0.56 2.52
C ARG A 576 18.20 -1.96 2.90
N ASP A 577 19.49 -2.24 2.87
CA ASP A 577 20.04 -3.61 2.92
C ASP A 577 20.00 -4.24 4.32
N LEU A 578 19.87 -3.44 5.39
CA LEU A 578 19.73 -3.93 6.76
C LEU A 578 18.50 -4.85 6.92
N ARG A 579 18.59 -5.93 7.71
CA ARG A 579 17.48 -6.88 7.90
C ARG A 579 17.21 -7.16 9.37
N GLY A 580 15.99 -7.60 9.66
CA GLY A 580 15.56 -8.03 10.98
C GLY A 580 15.50 -6.91 12.03
N ILE A 581 15.35 -7.32 13.29
CA ILE A 581 15.15 -6.40 14.43
C ILE A 581 16.36 -5.49 14.61
N GLN A 582 17.59 -6.04 14.54
CA GLN A 582 18.82 -5.24 14.65
C GLN A 582 18.91 -4.17 13.55
N GLY A 583 18.51 -4.51 12.32
CA GLY A 583 18.46 -3.56 11.21
C GLY A 583 17.44 -2.43 11.45
N LEU A 584 16.27 -2.75 12.00
CA LEU A 584 15.28 -1.73 12.37
C LEU A 584 15.79 -0.80 13.47
N THR A 585 16.41 -1.36 14.53
CA THR A 585 17.02 -0.57 15.61
C THR A 585 18.09 0.36 15.06
N TYR A 586 18.99 -0.15 14.22
CA TYR A 586 20.05 0.66 13.61
C TYR A 586 19.49 1.81 12.77
N ARG A 587 18.51 1.56 11.89
CA ARG A 587 17.85 2.63 11.11
C ARG A 587 17.22 3.69 12.00
N THR A 588 16.51 3.25 13.03
CA THR A 588 15.84 4.15 13.98
C THR A 588 16.87 5.05 14.66
N MET A 589 17.97 4.48 15.16
CA MET A 589 19.05 5.23 15.78
C MET A 589 19.74 6.19 14.80
N GLN A 590 20.02 5.76 13.56
CA GLN A 590 20.56 6.64 12.53
C GLN A 590 19.66 7.85 12.25
N CYS A 591 18.35 7.62 12.12
CA CYS A 591 17.37 8.70 11.99
C CYS A 591 17.40 9.64 13.21
N GLN A 592 17.50 9.11 14.43
CA GLN A 592 17.54 9.92 15.64
C GLN A 592 18.82 10.75 15.75
N VAL A 593 19.98 10.18 15.41
CA VAL A 593 21.26 10.91 15.32
C VAL A 593 21.15 12.04 14.29
N GLY A 594 20.61 11.75 13.12
CA GLY A 594 20.39 12.72 12.06
C GLY A 594 19.42 13.84 12.45
N MET A 595 18.38 13.53 13.21
CA MET A 595 17.49 14.54 13.77
C MET A 595 18.20 15.40 14.82
N ARG A 596 19.00 14.79 15.71
CA ARG A 596 19.73 15.52 16.77
C ARG A 596 20.76 16.50 16.21
N SER A 597 21.38 16.20 15.06
CA SER A 597 22.31 17.14 14.41
C SER A 597 21.61 18.40 13.87
N ILE A 598 20.31 18.32 13.58
CA ILE A 598 19.48 19.45 13.15
C ILE A 598 18.79 20.11 14.35
N MET A 599 18.34 19.32 15.33
CA MET A 599 17.60 19.71 16.53
C MET A 599 18.30 19.16 17.78
N PRO A 600 19.29 19.87 18.35
CA PRO A 600 20.11 19.39 19.47
C PRO A 600 19.32 18.96 20.71
N GLU A 601 18.12 19.51 20.91
CA GLU A 601 17.19 19.19 22.00
C GLU A 601 16.44 17.86 21.81
N PHE A 602 16.52 17.25 20.62
CA PHE A 602 15.99 15.92 20.34
C PHE A 602 17.00 14.85 20.81
N ASN A 603 16.80 14.37 22.04
CA ASN A 603 17.64 13.33 22.64
C ASN A 603 16.77 12.24 23.30
N PRO A 604 16.20 11.31 22.51
CA PRO A 604 15.44 10.18 23.05
C PRO A 604 16.33 9.24 23.87
N ASP A 605 15.71 8.47 24.76
CA ASP A 605 16.39 7.49 25.61
C ASP A 605 17.28 6.53 24.82
N GLY A 606 18.48 6.27 25.34
CA GLY A 606 19.43 5.31 24.77
C GLY A 606 20.23 5.83 23.57
N LEU A 607 19.95 7.04 23.05
CA LEU A 607 20.68 7.60 21.92
C LEU A 607 22.16 7.87 22.24
N ASP A 608 22.43 8.47 23.40
CA ASP A 608 23.81 8.75 23.87
C ASP A 608 24.60 7.45 24.10
N GLU A 609 23.99 6.47 24.75
CA GLU A 609 24.59 5.15 24.99
C GLU A 609 24.92 4.44 23.68
N TRP A 610 23.98 4.46 22.73
CA TRP A 610 24.18 3.86 21.42
C TRP A 610 25.31 4.54 20.64
N GLN A 611 25.38 5.88 20.63
CA GLN A 611 26.47 6.62 19.99
C GLN A 611 27.83 6.30 20.62
N ASN A 612 27.89 6.21 21.95
CA ASN A 612 29.12 5.87 22.67
C ASN A 612 29.58 4.44 22.36
N LEU A 613 28.66 3.47 22.32
CA LEU A 613 28.96 2.09 21.91
C LEU A 613 29.47 2.00 20.46
N GLN A 614 28.85 2.73 19.53
CA GLN A 614 29.33 2.78 18.15
C GLN A 614 30.75 3.35 18.06
N LYS A 615 31.04 4.45 18.76
CA LYS A 615 32.39 5.03 18.82
C LYS A 615 33.43 4.05 19.39
N GLN A 616 33.09 3.34 20.46
CA GLN A 616 33.97 2.32 21.04
C GLN A 616 34.27 1.19 20.06
N GLN A 617 33.24 0.70 19.35
CA GLN A 617 33.42 -0.35 18.35
C GLN A 617 34.26 0.12 17.15
N THR A 618 34.00 1.32 16.63
CA THR A 618 34.81 1.91 15.55
C THR A 618 36.27 2.03 15.97
N ASN A 619 36.55 2.51 17.18
CA ASN A 619 37.91 2.58 17.70
C ASN A 619 38.59 1.21 17.81
N LYS A 620 37.87 0.20 18.32
CA LYS A 620 38.39 -1.17 18.45
C LYS A 620 38.76 -1.74 17.08
N ASN A 621 37.86 -1.65 16.10
CA ASN A 621 38.10 -2.17 14.76
C ASN A 621 39.21 -1.38 14.04
N ALA A 622 39.26 -0.04 14.22
CA ALA A 622 40.33 0.77 13.66
C ALA A 622 41.70 0.35 14.22
N LYS A 623 41.76 0.09 15.53
CA LYS A 623 42.97 -0.42 16.19
C LYS A 623 43.41 -1.75 15.61
N GLU A 624 42.50 -2.72 15.49
CA GLU A 624 42.82 -4.04 14.91
C GLU A 624 43.39 -3.93 13.49
N ILE A 625 42.83 -3.07 12.64
CA ILE A 625 43.34 -2.83 11.27
C ILE A 625 44.73 -2.19 11.31
N ILE A 626 44.93 -1.17 12.15
CA ILE A 626 46.22 -0.47 12.26
C ILE A 626 47.30 -1.44 12.76
N ASP A 627 47.01 -2.23 13.78
CA ASP A 627 47.94 -3.23 14.33
C ASP A 627 48.33 -4.27 13.25
N GLN A 628 47.38 -4.72 12.43
CA GLN A 628 47.66 -5.62 11.28
C GLN A 628 48.55 -4.95 10.22
N MET A 629 48.27 -3.69 9.88
CA MET A 629 49.09 -2.95 8.91
C MET A 629 50.51 -2.71 9.42
N GLU A 630 50.70 -2.40 10.71
CA GLU A 630 52.02 -2.23 11.32
C GLU A 630 52.87 -3.51 11.24
N VAL A 631 52.28 -4.65 11.59
CA VAL A 631 52.97 -5.95 11.51
C VAL A 631 53.32 -6.29 10.06
N ASN A 632 52.38 -6.11 9.12
CA ASN A 632 52.62 -6.39 7.71
C ASN A 632 53.73 -5.50 7.13
N LEU A 633 53.73 -4.20 7.47
CA LEU A 633 54.77 -3.26 7.06
C LEU A 633 56.13 -3.67 7.60
N GLN A 634 56.21 -3.99 8.90
CA GLN A 634 57.45 -4.42 9.53
C GLN A 634 58.04 -5.63 8.81
N ASN A 635 57.27 -6.71 8.67
CA ASN A 635 57.76 -7.95 8.06
C ASN A 635 58.22 -7.69 6.62
N ASN A 636 57.37 -7.08 5.79
CA ASN A 636 57.67 -6.89 4.37
C ASN A 636 58.85 -5.94 4.12
N ILE A 637 58.98 -4.86 4.90
CA ILE A 637 60.12 -3.94 4.73
C ILE A 637 61.42 -4.64 5.10
N ILE A 638 61.43 -5.38 6.20
CA ILE A 638 62.63 -6.09 6.66
C ILE A 638 63.00 -7.21 5.69
N ASP A 639 62.02 -7.99 5.23
CA ASP A 639 62.24 -9.09 4.29
C ASP A 639 62.75 -8.59 2.94
N GLU A 640 62.20 -7.48 2.42
CA GLU A 640 62.69 -6.86 1.18
C GLU A 640 64.11 -6.30 1.31
N LEU A 641 64.45 -5.64 2.44
CA LEU A 641 65.83 -5.18 2.65
C LEU A 641 66.78 -6.38 2.71
N LYS A 642 66.41 -7.45 3.42
CA LYS A 642 67.22 -8.67 3.50
C LYS A 642 67.37 -9.35 2.14
N LEU A 643 66.32 -9.36 1.33
CA LEU A 643 66.32 -9.97 0.00
C LEU A 643 67.18 -9.18 -1.00
N ASN A 644 67.07 -7.85 -1.02
CA ASN A 644 67.74 -7.01 -2.03
C ASN A 644 69.15 -6.57 -1.63
N ILE A 645 69.47 -6.51 -0.32
CA ILE A 645 70.77 -6.03 0.20
C ILE A 645 71.60 -7.18 0.80
N GLY A 646 70.95 -8.21 1.35
CA GLY A 646 71.61 -9.37 1.94
C GLY A 646 71.56 -9.43 3.47
N THR A 647 71.78 -10.62 4.02
CA THR A 647 71.69 -10.90 5.47
C THR A 647 73.05 -11.12 6.14
N GLU A 648 74.11 -11.32 5.36
CA GLU A 648 75.46 -11.55 5.85
C GLU A 648 75.97 -10.33 6.62
N ASP A 649 76.62 -10.57 7.77
CA ASP A 649 77.18 -9.53 8.65
C ASP A 649 76.23 -8.36 9.02
N GLU A 650 74.92 -8.62 9.05
CA GLU A 650 73.87 -7.61 9.26
C GLU A 650 73.90 -6.47 8.22
N ILE A 651 74.33 -6.72 6.98
CA ILE A 651 74.48 -5.67 5.96
C ILE A 651 73.17 -4.90 5.67
N TRP A 652 72.01 -5.59 5.66
CA TRP A 652 70.69 -4.93 5.55
C TRP A 652 70.47 -3.85 6.62
N TRP A 653 71.04 -4.01 7.82
CA TRP A 653 70.92 -3.05 8.91
C TRP A 653 71.79 -1.83 8.64
N TYR A 654 73.07 -2.03 8.29
CA TYR A 654 74.01 -0.92 8.14
C TYR A 654 73.81 -0.14 6.84
N GLU A 655 73.48 -0.82 5.74
CA GLU A 655 73.30 -0.22 4.42
C GLU A 655 71.83 0.10 4.10
N GLY A 656 70.89 -0.77 4.50
CA GLY A 656 69.47 -0.60 4.22
C GLY A 656 68.73 0.33 5.18
N ILE A 657 69.22 0.53 6.40
CA ILE A 657 68.58 1.42 7.39
C ILE A 657 69.37 2.73 7.52
N PRO A 658 68.72 3.89 7.31
CA PRO A 658 69.37 5.19 7.46
C PRO A 658 70.00 5.37 8.85
N GLN A 659 71.19 5.95 8.91
CA GLN A 659 71.93 6.13 10.18
C GLN A 659 71.09 6.84 11.25
N THR A 660 70.30 7.84 10.86
CA THR A 660 69.41 8.59 11.77
C THR A 660 68.34 7.71 12.42
N ILE A 661 67.88 6.66 11.74
CA ILE A 661 66.94 5.69 12.27
C ILE A 661 67.67 4.65 13.13
N ARG A 662 68.83 4.16 12.67
CA ARG A 662 69.66 3.23 13.46
C ARG A 662 69.98 3.77 14.84
N THR A 663 70.42 5.03 14.94
CA THR A 663 70.74 5.67 16.22
C THR A 663 69.51 5.74 17.14
N LYS A 664 68.32 6.06 16.61
CA LYS A 664 67.07 6.09 17.38
C LYS A 664 66.70 4.71 17.90
N VAL A 665 66.73 3.70 17.03
CA VAL A 665 66.42 2.33 17.39
C VAL A 665 67.40 1.80 18.45
N SER A 666 68.71 2.03 18.27
CA SER A 666 69.72 1.65 19.26
C SER A 666 69.50 2.34 20.62
N SER A 667 69.13 3.62 20.65
CA SER A 667 68.77 4.32 21.89
C SER A 667 67.58 3.65 22.58
N ARG A 668 66.48 3.39 21.85
CA ARG A 668 65.28 2.73 22.40
C ARG A 668 65.58 1.32 22.90
N MET A 669 66.43 0.59 22.18
CA MET A 669 66.85 -0.77 22.55
C MET A 669 67.66 -0.76 23.85
N GLU A 670 68.57 0.19 24.02
CA GLU A 670 69.37 0.35 25.23
C GLU A 670 68.50 0.77 26.42
N GLU A 671 67.60 1.73 26.22
CA GLU A 671 66.62 2.17 27.22
C GLU A 671 65.72 1.02 27.71
N ASP A 672 65.29 0.15 26.80
CA ASP A 672 64.48 -1.04 27.11
C ASP A 672 65.33 -2.26 27.56
N LYS A 673 66.66 -2.13 27.60
CA LYS A 673 67.62 -3.20 27.91
C LYS A 673 67.45 -4.45 27.05
N ASN A 674 67.19 -4.24 25.77
CA ASN A 674 66.92 -5.24 24.76
C ASN A 674 65.84 -6.30 25.12
N LYS A 675 64.81 -5.95 25.89
CA LYS A 675 63.75 -6.91 26.28
C LYS A 675 62.95 -7.49 25.11
N ARG A 676 62.91 -6.80 23.97
CA ARG A 676 62.20 -7.24 22.75
C ARG A 676 63.05 -8.16 21.86
N GLY A 677 64.32 -8.40 22.21
CA GLY A 677 65.21 -9.37 21.55
C GLY A 677 65.92 -8.86 20.29
N GLY A 678 65.17 -8.39 19.29
CA GLY A 678 65.68 -7.98 17.96
C GLY A 678 65.54 -6.49 17.64
N LYS A 679 66.43 -5.95 16.80
CA LYS A 679 66.46 -4.52 16.42
C LYS A 679 65.19 -4.12 15.65
N GLU A 680 64.62 -5.04 14.91
CA GLU A 680 63.38 -4.89 14.15
C GLU A 680 62.18 -4.53 15.03
N TYR A 681 62.16 -4.90 16.31
CA TYR A 681 61.03 -4.64 17.23
C TYR A 681 61.05 -3.26 17.91
N TYR A 682 61.98 -2.40 17.50
CA TYR A 682 62.15 -1.04 18.05
C TYR A 682 61.89 0.07 17.04
N PHE A 683 61.50 -0.27 15.81
CA PHE A 683 61.01 0.69 14.83
C PHE A 683 59.61 1.21 15.23
N ASP A 684 59.38 2.50 14.98
CA ASP A 684 58.04 3.09 14.99
C ASP A 684 57.52 3.22 13.54
N LEU A 685 56.21 3.38 13.37
CA LEU A 685 55.57 3.47 12.05
C LEU A 685 56.17 4.55 11.11
N LEU A 686 56.61 5.69 11.66
CA LEU A 686 57.24 6.75 10.85
C LEU A 686 58.69 6.44 10.48
N ASP A 687 59.36 5.53 11.19
CA ASP A 687 60.70 5.06 10.82
C ASP A 687 60.62 4.28 9.49
N TYR A 688 59.56 3.47 9.29
CA TYR A 688 59.29 2.77 8.04
C TYR A 688 59.11 3.73 6.86
N LYS A 689 58.42 4.86 7.05
CA LYS A 689 58.29 5.88 6.00
C LYS A 689 59.67 6.39 5.54
N LYS A 690 60.58 6.63 6.48
CA LYS A 690 61.93 7.12 6.15
C LYS A 690 62.77 6.05 5.47
N ILE A 691 62.67 4.79 5.91
CA ILE A 691 63.35 3.64 5.28
C ILE A 691 62.86 3.46 3.84
N ILE A 692 61.54 3.48 3.61
CA ILE A 692 60.93 3.41 2.27
C ILE A 692 61.42 4.56 1.39
N HIS A 693 61.48 5.77 1.94
CA HIS A 693 61.90 6.95 1.18
C HIS A 693 63.36 6.87 0.72
N ASP A 694 64.26 6.44 1.62
CA ASP A 694 65.70 6.37 1.34
C ASP A 694 66.06 5.16 0.45
N ASN A 695 65.24 4.10 0.49
CA ASN A 695 65.36 2.91 -0.36
C ASN A 695 64.23 2.83 -1.41
N TRP A 696 63.86 3.96 -1.99
CA TRP A 696 62.65 4.06 -2.83
C TRP A 696 62.62 3.10 -4.02
N GLU A 697 63.78 2.82 -4.62
CA GLU A 697 63.85 1.92 -5.79
C GLU A 697 63.41 0.48 -5.43
N ILE A 698 63.68 0.04 -4.19
CA ILE A 698 63.22 -1.25 -3.66
C ILE A 698 61.71 -1.21 -3.39
N PHE A 699 61.23 -0.10 -2.84
CA PHE A 699 59.91 -0.04 -2.21
C PHE A 699 58.79 0.63 -3.02
N GLU A 700 59.12 1.30 -4.12
CA GLU A 700 58.16 2.09 -4.91
C GLU A 700 56.96 1.27 -5.34
N LYS A 701 57.21 0.05 -5.83
CA LYS A 701 56.16 -0.85 -6.33
C LYS A 701 55.22 -1.30 -5.21
N LYS A 702 55.78 -1.73 -4.07
CA LYS A 702 54.99 -2.28 -2.95
C LYS A 702 54.27 -1.23 -2.11
N PHE A 703 54.91 -0.07 -1.86
CA PHE A 703 54.42 0.90 -0.85
C PHE A 703 54.07 2.29 -1.40
N GLY A 704 54.23 2.54 -2.71
CA GLY A 704 53.88 3.81 -3.33
C GLY A 704 52.40 3.93 -3.71
N TYR A 705 51.59 4.56 -2.87
CA TYR A 705 50.14 4.72 -3.07
C TYR A 705 49.75 6.00 -3.83
N GLY A 706 48.97 5.89 -4.90
CA GLY A 706 48.45 7.05 -5.64
C GLY A 706 49.44 7.68 -6.63
N LYS A 707 49.18 8.94 -7.03
CA LYS A 707 49.97 9.67 -8.04
C LYS A 707 50.77 10.82 -7.41
N GLY A 708 52.00 11.05 -7.90
CA GLY A 708 52.87 12.13 -7.45
C GLY A 708 54.30 11.67 -7.15
N GLY A 709 55.10 12.54 -6.53
CA GLY A 709 56.44 12.20 -6.03
C GLY A 709 56.44 11.36 -4.76
N LYS A 710 57.62 10.92 -4.31
CA LYS A 710 57.83 10.02 -3.16
C LYS A 710 57.07 10.43 -1.90
N ASP A 711 57.10 11.73 -1.55
CA ASP A 711 56.41 12.26 -0.36
C ASP A 711 54.89 12.06 -0.42
N LYS A 712 54.27 12.39 -1.55
CA LYS A 712 52.82 12.22 -1.74
C LYS A 712 52.42 10.75 -1.73
N ARG A 713 53.26 9.89 -2.30
CA ARG A 713 53.00 8.44 -2.41
C ARG A 713 53.23 7.67 -1.11
N THR A 714 53.81 8.31 -0.09
CA THR A 714 54.03 7.75 1.26
C THR A 714 53.21 8.45 2.35
N GLU A 715 52.42 9.47 2.00
CA GLU A 715 51.57 10.24 2.94
C GLU A 715 50.53 9.38 3.67
N TRP A 716 50.14 8.25 3.08
CA TRP A 716 49.23 7.29 3.69
C TRP A 716 49.77 6.70 5.01
N LEU A 717 51.10 6.66 5.21
CA LEU A 717 51.72 6.24 6.46
C LEU A 717 51.54 7.29 7.58
N ASP A 718 51.53 8.58 7.24
CA ASP A 718 51.22 9.64 8.20
C ASP A 718 49.76 9.55 8.65
N PHE A 719 48.87 9.26 7.70
CA PHE A 719 47.46 9.04 7.96
C PHE A 719 47.21 7.86 8.93
N ILE A 720 47.88 6.72 8.73
CA ILE A 720 47.79 5.58 9.66
C ILE A 720 48.34 5.96 11.03
N ASN A 721 49.47 6.68 11.08
CA ASN A 721 50.06 7.11 12.34
C ASN A 721 49.15 8.07 13.13
N GLU A 722 48.38 8.92 12.45
CA GLU A 722 47.33 9.72 13.10
C GLU A 722 46.27 8.84 13.74
N GLY A 723 45.75 7.84 13.01
CA GLY A 723 44.80 6.85 13.53
C GLY A 723 45.35 6.09 14.74
N ARG A 724 46.62 5.65 14.65
CA ARG A 724 47.35 4.93 15.71
C ARG A 724 47.37 5.74 17.01
N ARG A 725 47.69 7.03 16.93
CA ARG A 725 47.71 7.93 18.10
C ARG A 725 46.34 8.07 18.75
N ILE A 726 45.28 8.11 17.96
CA ILE A 726 43.90 8.21 18.48
C ILE A 726 43.55 6.93 19.25
N VAL A 727 43.80 5.75 18.68
CA VAL A 727 43.40 4.47 19.30
C VAL A 727 44.33 4.03 20.44
N ALA A 728 45.59 4.48 20.46
CA ALA A 728 46.54 4.19 21.53
C ALA A 728 46.30 5.01 22.80
N HIS A 729 45.66 6.18 22.70
CA HIS A 729 45.40 7.08 23.81
C HIS A 729 43.91 7.20 24.12
N ALA A 730 43.31 6.13 24.65
CA ALA A 730 41.89 6.10 25.02
C ALA A 730 41.48 7.21 25.99
N SER A 731 42.41 7.69 26.84
CA SER A 731 42.19 8.80 27.78
C SER A 731 42.10 10.19 27.13
N SER A 732 42.46 10.33 25.85
CA SER A 732 42.46 11.62 25.14
C SER A 732 41.06 12.13 24.77
N GLY A 733 40.02 11.29 24.92
CA GLY A 733 38.64 11.60 24.52
C GLY A 733 38.43 11.68 23.00
N LYS A 734 39.47 11.48 22.19
CA LYS A 734 39.38 11.45 20.73
C LYS A 734 38.97 10.06 20.24
N THR A 735 38.17 10.02 19.18
CA THR A 735 37.69 8.78 18.54
C THR A 735 37.93 8.84 17.04
N VAL A 736 38.23 7.70 16.43
CA VAL A 736 38.39 7.60 14.97
C VAL A 736 37.02 7.86 14.33
N SER A 737 36.95 8.82 13.40
CA SER A 737 35.71 9.09 12.66
C SER A 737 35.40 7.94 11.70
N LEU A 738 34.12 7.81 11.31
CA LEU A 738 33.72 6.76 10.37
C LEU A 738 34.47 6.87 9.03
N ASP A 739 34.65 8.09 8.51
CA ASP A 739 35.39 8.34 7.26
C ASP A 739 36.88 7.95 7.39
N HIS A 740 37.49 8.25 8.55
CA HIS A 740 38.87 7.84 8.82
C HIS A 740 38.96 6.30 8.87
N TYR A 741 38.03 5.63 9.54
CA TYR A 741 37.96 4.18 9.59
C TYR A 741 37.75 3.54 8.20
N GLN A 742 36.85 4.08 7.37
CA GLN A 742 36.63 3.60 6.01
C GLN A 742 37.90 3.74 5.16
N ARG A 743 38.62 4.86 5.27
CA ARG A 743 39.90 5.04 4.57
C ARG A 743 40.97 4.07 5.07
N LEU A 744 41.02 3.76 6.38
CA LEU A 744 41.88 2.70 6.91
C LEU A 744 41.54 1.33 6.29
N GLN A 745 40.26 0.99 6.16
CA GLN A 745 39.85 -0.27 5.50
C GLN A 745 40.32 -0.33 4.04
N THR A 746 40.17 0.76 3.28
CA THR A 746 40.63 0.84 1.89
C THR A 746 42.15 0.67 1.79
N LEU A 747 42.91 1.34 2.66
CA LEU A 747 44.38 1.22 2.67
C LEU A 747 44.84 -0.18 3.08
N HIS A 748 44.18 -0.80 4.06
CA HIS A 748 44.47 -2.17 4.49
C HIS A 748 44.25 -3.17 3.36
N GLN A 749 43.12 -3.08 2.65
CA GLN A 749 42.85 -3.94 1.49
C GLN A 749 43.87 -3.74 0.38
N TRP A 750 44.19 -2.49 0.04
CA TRP A 750 45.20 -2.18 -0.97
C TRP A 750 46.57 -2.75 -0.59
N LEU A 751 47.03 -2.52 0.64
CA LEU A 751 48.32 -3.00 1.12
C LEU A 751 48.40 -4.53 1.06
N GLY A 752 47.33 -5.24 1.44
CA GLY A 752 47.26 -6.70 1.34
C GLY A 752 47.37 -7.21 -0.10
N ILE A 753 46.75 -6.52 -1.07
CA ILE A 753 46.88 -6.87 -2.50
C ILE A 753 48.31 -6.65 -2.98
N GLN A 754 48.93 -5.51 -2.66
CA GLN A 754 50.29 -5.20 -3.12
C GLN A 754 51.35 -6.12 -2.53
N ILE A 755 51.16 -6.59 -1.30
CA ILE A 755 52.06 -7.55 -0.67
C ILE A 755 51.93 -8.92 -1.36
N ASN A 756 50.71 -9.37 -1.66
CA ASN A 756 50.47 -10.70 -2.24
C ASN A 756 50.73 -10.78 -3.77
N GLU A 757 50.41 -9.74 -4.55
CA GLU A 757 50.61 -9.75 -6.03
C GLU A 757 52.10 -9.86 -6.42
N VAL A 758 53.01 -9.35 -5.59
CA VAL A 758 54.45 -9.40 -5.86
C VAL A 758 55.06 -10.75 -5.45
N GLU A 759 54.48 -11.46 -4.47
CA GLU A 759 54.91 -12.83 -4.15
C GLU A 759 54.61 -13.82 -5.31
N GLU A 760 53.51 -13.63 -6.05
CA GLU A 760 53.18 -14.46 -7.21
C GLU A 760 54.05 -14.16 -8.45
N GLU A 761 54.45 -12.91 -8.68
CA GLU A 761 55.37 -12.55 -9.78
C GLU A 761 56.79 -13.14 -9.58
N VAL A 762 57.27 -13.26 -8.34
CA VAL A 762 58.59 -13.83 -8.04
C VAL A 762 58.61 -15.36 -8.25
N ILE A 763 57.52 -16.05 -7.93
CA ILE A 763 57.40 -17.51 -8.13
C ILE A 763 57.30 -17.86 -9.62
N ALA A 764 56.69 -17.00 -10.45
CA ALA A 764 56.55 -17.23 -11.89
C ALA A 764 57.83 -16.97 -12.72
N THR A 765 58.87 -16.38 -12.13
CA THR A 765 60.17 -16.12 -12.78
C THR A 765 61.27 -17.13 -12.43
N ASP A 766 61.01 -18.04 -11.48
CA ASP A 766 61.94 -19.10 -11.04
C ASP A 766 61.55 -20.51 -11.56
N GLU A 767 60.59 -20.62 -12.48
CA GLU A 767 60.38 -21.79 -13.39
C GLU A 767 60.94 -21.50 -14.79
#